data_AF-A0A1W9QHC1-F1
#
_entry.id   AF-A0A1W9QHC1-F1
#
_cell.length_a   1.000
_cell.length_b   1.000
_cell.length_c   1.000
_cell.angle_alpha   90.00
_cell.angle_beta   90.00
_cell.angle_gamma   90.00
#
_symmetry.space_group_name_H-M   'P 1'
#
loop_
_entity.id
_entity.type
_entity.pdbx_description
1 polymer ?
#
loop_
_entity_poly.entity_id
_entity_poly.type
_entity_poly.pdbx_seq_one_letter_code
_entity_poly.pdbx_strand_id
1 'polypeptide(L)'
;MTFQKRAFFGLLLLGSTLPLTPGCSSSQQPLELASLRQSGKVSFICITRTGEGAPLDACPRGPIGSDGALTVADPNHDMFALLTQKATGEVAVIRVSSRSGVQQAQVLDADRSNPGKTPLRVGLEPEDIVTTRGGHASFVGVKQLGRPGIFGLPTKCIFEPVAGREQGVRDITTWPACALSSAPGDMAVVLDTQRVDGGSSLLCGGSAPPAPEGECATDLSEEIGAELGTQKLVVALPEEGKLVVLDAQELLSRTPGTFEPCAIEAELPLRADPPAQVTQSLPPDLKVEGSCLGDSVTYGPFDGPFASRPSGFAHDDETLFVGDSGAPLIHRVDVRDPCAPRELEPLVPTSFLSPERVVKTSRLALSPETNQGERFLYAVDQVGEQASSVMVFDVSEDALDRTPLVRPDSAWMPFEAPDRIEFAASVKDIAFVMAEDPPTNDEGVGAYGVECDPDPDAPLDSLGALARSDSGLVSGAGNVLRGIFAYVLTSDGRVNVVDVEDYDAACRRNARANTSSEFDFRGCRNDPVGTRYFTLDKTPDGVSTVTNEATCRAVVPHRARARGGRIGDGRRGLIITDDSVGRTGAPALVSLPRLALGGQGLPVSRRTLEGRKNPILLGVDFLSPGGSVDPAQVYVGTTLRVRDSLSSPLEIDPNRAEQASVVLPFVETRAYPPSDTVTVVYEGELDGLHSGGILTVDGDTARLVDFDANFCSSGVQDEQITRELAAIDFGLSGQPLDAFGKSRADYVQIVSKLLDERDAYWQKEGLACTDGGGFDTCDALFGDSDLQDLRPERDLTILSSTEDTLTVTPRSPYQGDPDNHLAMLRCCFPGPLAYRVRASRQWVVRGTSSGFQHPITSVESEDGSRVCALDCHPLKASRRGRVFELSNTACDNPDPNAAEPCGVGARGQDDPICAYDASRGAIDPRDQAGNCIYDGISRRFAVYRGLEPSVRGMTFSFEVSSGFVIDSVQLSTNQNAVLPVSLASAPWLNSVGVVDSATRGLLMVDVRAGIVVDQFF
;
A
#
# COMPACT_ATOMS: atom_id res chain seq x y z
N MET A 1 7.90 39.92 -39.36
CA MET A 1 7.16 39.31 -40.49
C MET A 1 5.93 38.64 -39.88
N THR A 2 4.71 39.19 -39.84
CA THR A 2 4.09 40.35 -40.52
C THR A 2 3.51 40.07 -41.91
N PHE A 3 2.28 39.53 -41.95
CA PHE A 3 1.25 39.56 -43.02
C PHE A 3 -0.04 39.01 -42.34
N GLN A 4 -1.29 39.53 -42.40
CA GLN A 4 -2.07 40.36 -43.35
C GLN A 4 -2.20 39.71 -44.75
N LYS A 5 -3.30 39.74 -45.53
CA LYS A 5 -4.65 40.35 -45.53
C LYS A 5 -5.43 39.68 -46.72
N ARG A 6 -6.76 39.70 -46.93
CA ARG A 6 -8.00 40.19 -46.24
C ARG A 6 -9.20 39.66 -47.06
N ALA A 7 -10.38 39.41 -46.47
CA ALA A 7 -11.66 39.49 -47.21
C ALA A 7 -12.84 39.91 -46.32
N PHE A 8 -13.78 40.66 -46.89
CA PHE A 8 -15.02 41.15 -46.28
C PHE A 8 -16.15 40.82 -47.25
N PHE A 9 -17.32 40.45 -46.75
CA PHE A 9 -18.60 40.72 -47.43
C PHE A 9 -19.65 41.00 -46.35
N GLY A 10 -20.50 42.00 -46.58
CA GLY A 10 -21.55 42.40 -45.66
C GLY A 10 -22.87 42.60 -46.40
N LEU A 11 -23.98 42.45 -45.68
CA LEU A 11 -25.32 42.72 -46.16
C LEU A 11 -26.12 43.49 -45.08
N LEU A 12 -27.15 44.22 -45.49
CA LEU A 12 -27.75 45.27 -44.65
C LEU A 12 -28.87 44.78 -43.72
N LEU A 13 -28.78 45.29 -42.49
CA LEU A 13 -29.86 45.88 -41.67
C LEU A 13 -31.32 45.68 -42.11
N LEU A 14 -32.06 44.94 -41.28
CA LEU A 14 -33.45 45.19 -40.82
C LEU A 14 -33.62 44.37 -39.52
N GLY A 15 -34.32 44.81 -38.47
CA GLY A 15 -35.03 46.07 -38.29
C GLY A 15 -35.99 46.08 -37.09
N SER A 16 -35.57 45.57 -35.92
CA SER A 16 -36.46 45.35 -34.76
C SER A 16 -35.85 45.86 -33.43
N THR A 17 -36.33 47.01 -32.95
CA THR A 17 -35.92 47.59 -31.67
C THR A 17 -36.74 47.03 -30.50
N LEU A 18 -36.15 46.11 -29.74
CA LEU A 18 -36.63 45.75 -28.39
C LEU A 18 -35.88 46.62 -27.36
N PRO A 19 -36.58 47.24 -26.38
CA PRO A 19 -35.92 48.05 -25.35
C PRO A 19 -35.24 47.13 -24.33
N LEU A 20 -33.91 47.07 -24.37
CA LEU A 20 -33.11 46.53 -23.28
C LEU A 20 -33.25 47.44 -22.05
N THR A 21 -34.02 46.98 -21.06
CA THR A 21 -33.90 47.54 -19.71
C THR A 21 -32.54 47.12 -19.13
N PRO A 22 -31.81 48.02 -18.43
CA PRO A 22 -30.63 47.63 -17.69
C PRO A 22 -31.06 46.87 -16.44
N GLY A 23 -31.32 45.58 -16.60
CA GLY A 23 -31.47 44.66 -15.48
C GLY A 23 -30.17 44.67 -14.69
N CYS A 24 -30.20 45.24 -13.50
CA CYS A 24 -29.08 45.14 -12.56
C CYS A 24 -29.00 43.68 -12.11
N SER A 25 -28.23 42.86 -12.84
CA SER A 25 -27.69 41.63 -12.29
C SER A 25 -26.75 42.04 -11.17
N SER A 26 -27.29 42.13 -9.95
CA SER A 26 -26.48 42.04 -8.75
C SER A 26 -25.79 40.68 -8.80
N SER A 27 -24.56 40.65 -9.30
CA SER A 27 -23.63 39.60 -8.95
C SER A 27 -23.46 39.72 -7.44
N GLN A 28 -24.27 38.98 -6.69
CA GLN A 28 -23.92 38.65 -5.32
C GLN A 28 -22.53 38.02 -5.43
N GLN A 29 -21.51 38.71 -4.93
CA GLN A 29 -20.30 38.02 -4.57
C GLN A 29 -20.77 36.91 -3.63
N PRO A 30 -20.44 35.63 -3.87
CA PRO A 30 -20.67 34.62 -2.85
C PRO A 30 -19.92 35.11 -1.62
N LEU A 31 -20.64 35.38 -0.53
CA LEU A 31 -20.00 35.53 0.76
C LEU A 31 -19.32 34.18 1.01
N GLU A 32 -17.99 34.17 1.06
CA GLU A 32 -17.28 33.03 1.62
C GLU A 32 -17.74 32.92 3.08
N LEU A 33 -18.61 31.96 3.34
CA LEU A 33 -19.07 31.66 4.68
C LEU A 33 -17.86 31.17 5.47
N ALA A 34 -17.54 31.86 6.55
CA ALA A 34 -16.40 31.52 7.41
C ALA A 34 -16.69 30.29 8.30
N SER A 35 -17.83 29.63 8.11
CA SER A 35 -18.46 28.70 9.05
C SER A 35 -17.64 27.46 9.41
N LEU A 36 -16.84 26.93 8.48
CA LEU A 36 -16.21 25.61 8.63
C LEU A 36 -14.67 25.61 8.47
N ARG A 37 -14.02 26.76 8.70
CA ARG A 37 -12.54 26.90 8.60
C ARG A 37 -11.86 26.39 9.88
N GLN A 38 -10.80 25.59 9.71
CA GLN A 38 -10.14 24.85 10.80
C GLN A 38 -11.10 23.93 11.56
N SER A 39 -11.93 23.19 10.80
CA SER A 39 -12.73 22.08 11.32
C SER A 39 -11.84 21.01 11.99
N GLY A 40 -12.36 20.36 13.03
CA GLY A 40 -11.64 19.42 13.89
C GLY A 40 -12.11 17.95 13.78
N LYS A 41 -12.56 17.35 14.89
CA LYS A 41 -13.26 16.06 14.92
C LYS A 41 -14.76 16.24 14.64
N VAL A 42 -15.41 15.16 14.21
CA VAL A 42 -16.84 15.09 13.86
C VAL A 42 -17.51 13.89 14.54
N SER A 43 -18.75 14.06 15.00
CA SER A 43 -19.62 12.99 15.49
C SER A 43 -20.95 12.98 14.74
N PHE A 44 -21.67 11.85 14.73
CA PHE A 44 -22.95 11.68 14.04
C PHE A 44 -24.08 11.43 15.03
N ILE A 45 -25.29 11.89 14.69
CA ILE A 45 -26.54 11.72 15.46
C ILE A 45 -27.69 11.38 14.52
N CYS A 46 -28.44 10.32 14.85
CA CYS A 46 -29.74 10.04 14.28
C CYS A 46 -30.82 10.69 15.15
N ILE A 47 -31.87 11.23 14.52
CA ILE A 47 -32.84 12.11 15.22
C ILE A 47 -34.24 11.88 14.65
N THR A 48 -35.22 11.81 15.55
CA THR A 48 -36.64 11.67 15.22
C THR A 48 -37.22 12.96 14.63
N ARG A 49 -38.37 12.86 13.95
CA ARG A 49 -39.20 14.02 13.54
C ARG A 49 -39.61 14.95 14.69
N THR A 50 -39.60 14.49 15.94
CA THR A 50 -39.91 15.29 17.14
C THR A 50 -38.70 16.07 17.67
N GLY A 51 -37.49 15.79 17.18
CA GLY A 51 -36.24 16.42 17.64
C GLY A 51 -35.60 15.72 18.83
N GLU A 52 -36.02 14.48 19.12
CA GLU A 52 -35.42 13.60 20.11
C GLU A 52 -34.31 12.78 19.45
N GLY A 53 -33.28 12.41 20.21
CA GLY A 53 -32.21 11.55 19.70
C GLY A 53 -32.74 10.14 19.39
N ALA A 54 -32.05 9.46 18.48
CA ALA A 54 -32.23 8.03 18.24
C ALA A 54 -30.86 7.34 18.07
N PRO A 55 -30.75 6.04 18.38
CA PRO A 55 -29.63 5.21 17.96
C PRO A 55 -29.34 5.29 16.46
N LEU A 56 -28.07 5.15 16.07
CA LEU A 56 -27.64 5.35 14.67
C LEU A 56 -28.21 4.33 13.68
N ASP A 57 -28.63 3.16 14.15
CA ASP A 57 -29.29 2.11 13.36
C ASP A 57 -30.75 2.45 13.00
N ALA A 58 -31.38 3.39 13.71
CA ALA A 58 -32.66 3.99 13.33
C ALA A 58 -32.55 4.93 12.10
N CYS A 59 -31.32 5.23 11.65
CA CYS A 59 -31.04 5.96 10.40
C CYS A 59 -30.36 5.07 9.32
N PRO A 60 -30.98 3.95 8.88
CA PRO A 60 -30.42 3.11 7.84
C PRO A 60 -30.52 3.79 6.47
N ARG A 61 -29.57 3.50 5.58
CA ARG A 61 -29.45 4.10 4.25
C ARG A 61 -30.72 3.91 3.40
N GLY A 62 -31.29 5.03 2.95
CA GLY A 62 -32.30 5.05 1.91
C GLY A 62 -31.68 5.08 0.50
N PRO A 63 -32.52 5.02 -0.56
CA PRO A 63 -32.05 5.15 -1.93
C PRO A 63 -31.39 6.52 -2.15
N ILE A 64 -30.30 6.56 -2.94
CA ILE A 64 -29.64 7.82 -3.32
C ILE A 64 -30.67 8.75 -4.01
N GLY A 65 -30.69 10.03 -3.62
CA GLY A 65 -31.57 11.02 -4.22
C GLY A 65 -31.31 11.19 -5.72
N SER A 66 -32.31 11.69 -6.46
CA SER A 66 -32.14 12.01 -7.89
C SER A 66 -31.21 13.22 -8.13
N ASP A 67 -30.82 13.91 -7.06
CA ASP A 67 -29.77 14.94 -6.98
C ASP A 67 -28.41 14.41 -6.51
N GLY A 68 -28.30 13.11 -6.19
CA GLY A 68 -27.07 12.45 -5.72
C GLY A 68 -26.89 12.39 -4.20
N ALA A 69 -27.77 13.04 -3.43
CA ALA A 69 -27.63 13.15 -1.97
C ALA A 69 -27.94 11.83 -1.23
N LEU A 70 -27.31 11.64 -0.07
CA LEU A 70 -27.67 10.57 0.87
C LEU A 70 -29.10 10.74 1.40
N THR A 71 -29.80 9.64 1.68
CA THR A 71 -31.12 9.66 2.34
C THR A 71 -31.19 8.59 3.44
N VAL A 72 -32.19 8.70 4.33
CA VAL A 72 -32.54 7.68 5.33
C VAL A 72 -33.77 6.90 4.84
N ALA A 73 -33.81 5.59 5.07
CA ALA A 73 -34.88 4.71 4.59
C ALA A 73 -36.19 4.88 5.38
N ASP A 74 -36.11 5.10 6.71
CA ASP A 74 -37.27 5.54 7.50
C ASP A 74 -37.47 7.05 7.34
N PRO A 75 -38.57 7.51 6.72
CA PRO A 75 -38.84 8.94 6.55
C PRO A 75 -39.13 9.67 7.87
N ASN A 76 -39.19 8.98 9.01
CA ASN A 76 -39.36 9.57 10.35
C ASN A 76 -38.05 9.97 11.04
N HIS A 77 -36.90 9.65 10.45
CA HIS A 77 -35.58 9.98 10.97
C HIS A 77 -34.75 10.82 9.99
N ASP A 78 -33.85 11.67 10.50
CA ASP A 78 -32.81 12.36 9.74
C ASP A 78 -31.45 12.16 10.43
N MET A 79 -30.37 12.11 9.65
CA MET A 79 -28.98 12.07 10.15
C MET A 79 -28.35 13.47 10.09
N PHE A 80 -27.65 13.83 11.17
CA PHE A 80 -26.84 15.05 11.25
C PHE A 80 -25.41 14.73 11.72
N ALA A 81 -24.49 15.61 11.35
CA ALA A 81 -23.11 15.62 11.82
C ALA A 81 -22.86 16.85 12.70
N LEU A 82 -22.12 16.67 13.79
CA LEU A 82 -21.65 17.71 14.69
C LEU A 82 -20.15 17.89 14.50
N LEU A 83 -19.74 19.05 13.97
CA LEU A 83 -18.37 19.31 13.52
C LEU A 83 -17.72 20.43 14.32
N THR A 84 -16.71 20.09 15.12
CA THR A 84 -15.92 21.06 15.91
C THR A 84 -15.18 22.07 15.02
N GLN A 85 -15.11 23.33 15.45
CA GLN A 85 -14.45 24.44 14.77
C GLN A 85 -13.34 25.02 15.67
N LYS A 86 -12.09 24.65 15.39
CA LYS A 86 -10.96 24.97 16.29
C LYS A 86 -10.65 26.46 16.35
N ALA A 87 -10.80 27.17 15.22
CA ALA A 87 -10.56 28.60 15.10
C ALA A 87 -11.55 29.49 15.90
N THR A 88 -12.82 29.09 15.97
CA THR A 88 -13.88 29.94 16.55
C THR A 88 -14.34 29.50 17.94
N GLY A 89 -14.06 28.24 18.32
CA GLY A 89 -14.49 27.67 19.60
C GLY A 89 -15.93 27.17 19.61
N GLU A 90 -16.36 26.60 18.48
CA GLU A 90 -17.76 26.33 18.18
C GLU A 90 -17.98 24.91 17.59
N VAL A 91 -19.24 24.48 17.49
CA VAL A 91 -19.68 23.23 16.82
C VAL A 91 -20.71 23.57 15.75
N ALA A 92 -20.43 23.18 14.51
CA ALA A 92 -21.38 23.30 13.40
C ALA A 92 -22.31 22.09 13.34
N VAL A 93 -23.62 22.35 13.16
CA VAL A 93 -24.65 21.32 12.99
C VAL A 93 -24.97 21.20 11.51
N ILE A 94 -24.73 20.02 10.92
CA ILE A 94 -24.85 19.78 9.48
C ILE A 94 -25.87 18.66 9.25
N ARG A 95 -26.97 18.93 8.53
CA ARG A 95 -27.85 17.84 8.05
C ARG A 95 -27.15 17.15 6.88
N VAL A 96 -26.87 15.85 7.03
CA VAL A 96 -26.19 15.05 6.00
C VAL A 96 -27.14 14.17 5.19
N SER A 97 -28.38 13.93 5.66
CA SER A 97 -29.42 13.25 4.88
C SER A 97 -30.41 14.23 4.22
N SER A 98 -30.66 14.04 2.93
CA SER A 98 -31.72 14.70 2.18
C SER A 98 -33.09 14.01 2.41
N ARG A 99 -34.18 14.77 2.23
CA ARG A 99 -35.55 14.26 2.30
C ARG A 99 -36.17 14.26 0.91
N SER A 100 -36.87 13.19 0.55
CA SER A 100 -37.46 13.02 -0.79
C SER A 100 -38.31 14.24 -1.21
N GLY A 101 -37.85 14.91 -2.28
CA GLY A 101 -38.51 16.10 -2.85
C GLY A 101 -38.05 17.47 -2.33
N VAL A 102 -37.06 17.56 -1.44
CA VAL A 102 -36.58 18.83 -0.86
C VAL A 102 -35.04 18.89 -0.81
N GLN A 103 -34.43 19.79 -1.59
CA GLN A 103 -33.04 20.20 -1.40
C GLN A 103 -32.88 20.97 -0.08
N GLN A 104 -31.77 20.87 0.66
CA GLN A 104 -30.52 20.14 0.38
C GLN A 104 -29.93 19.64 1.72
N ALA A 105 -28.92 18.76 1.66
CA ALA A 105 -28.03 18.57 2.81
C ALA A 105 -27.34 19.92 3.11
N GLN A 106 -27.35 20.37 4.37
CA GLN A 106 -27.02 21.76 4.69
C GLN A 106 -26.46 21.97 6.11
N VAL A 107 -25.52 22.90 6.24
CA VAL A 107 -25.11 23.49 7.52
C VAL A 107 -26.26 24.35 8.04
N LEU A 108 -26.76 24.08 9.23
CA LEU A 108 -27.84 24.81 9.87
C LEU A 108 -27.34 26.09 10.56
N ASP A 109 -28.27 27.04 10.76
CA ASP A 109 -28.06 28.24 11.55
C ASP A 109 -28.71 28.06 12.92
N ALA A 110 -27.94 28.17 14.01
CA ALA A 110 -28.45 27.94 15.36
C ALA A 110 -29.11 29.17 16.01
N ASP A 111 -28.89 30.38 15.47
CA ASP A 111 -29.37 31.65 16.06
C ASP A 111 -30.11 32.53 15.04
N ARG A 112 -31.43 32.61 15.18
CA ARG A 112 -32.28 33.48 14.35
C ARG A 112 -32.18 34.97 14.69
N SER A 113 -31.54 35.36 15.80
CA SER A 113 -31.41 36.76 16.22
C SER A 113 -30.27 37.50 15.51
N ASN A 114 -29.26 36.76 15.02
CA ASN A 114 -28.13 37.25 14.25
C ASN A 114 -28.07 36.52 12.89
N PRO A 115 -28.80 36.99 11.85
CA PRO A 115 -29.05 36.20 10.66
C PRO A 115 -27.80 35.88 9.83
N GLY A 116 -27.38 34.61 9.85
CA GLY A 116 -26.26 34.06 9.11
C GLY A 116 -25.58 32.93 9.87
N LYS A 117 -25.52 31.72 9.26
CA LYS A 117 -25.00 30.44 9.80
C LYS A 117 -24.14 30.58 11.08
N THR A 118 -24.78 30.64 12.24
CA THR A 118 -24.12 30.77 13.55
C THR A 118 -23.97 29.38 14.17
N PRO A 119 -22.74 28.88 14.41
CA PRO A 119 -22.51 27.59 15.07
C PRO A 119 -22.56 27.69 16.61
N LEU A 120 -22.63 26.55 17.29
CA LEU A 120 -22.85 26.47 18.75
C LEU A 120 -21.56 26.74 19.53
N ARG A 121 -21.52 27.76 20.39
CA ARG A 121 -20.32 28.14 21.15
C ARG A 121 -20.06 27.24 22.35
N VAL A 122 -18.90 26.56 22.36
CA VAL A 122 -18.51 25.57 23.39
C VAL A 122 -17.23 25.92 24.14
N GLY A 123 -16.41 26.84 23.63
CA GLY A 123 -15.12 27.19 24.25
C GLY A 123 -13.97 27.07 23.25
N LEU A 124 -12.85 27.75 23.51
CA LEU A 124 -11.75 27.82 22.54
C LEU A 124 -11.02 26.48 22.38
N GLU A 125 -10.55 26.19 21.17
CA GLU A 125 -9.82 24.96 20.81
C GLU A 125 -10.56 23.67 21.22
N PRO A 126 -11.78 23.41 20.71
CA PRO A 126 -12.42 22.10 20.80
C PRO A 126 -11.57 21.06 20.07
N GLU A 127 -11.16 20.00 20.77
CA GLU A 127 -10.27 18.98 20.23
C GLU A 127 -11.03 17.79 19.66
N ASP A 128 -11.97 17.26 20.45
CA ASP A 128 -12.71 16.02 20.19
C ASP A 128 -14.19 16.13 20.59
N ILE A 129 -15.03 15.28 19.99
CA ILE A 129 -16.48 15.26 20.18
C ILE A 129 -17.04 13.83 20.11
N VAL A 130 -17.75 13.42 21.16
CA VAL A 130 -18.43 12.12 21.26
C VAL A 130 -19.92 12.28 21.52
N THR A 131 -20.70 11.21 21.32
CA THR A 131 -22.17 11.21 21.38
C THR A 131 -22.64 9.95 22.11
N THR A 132 -23.72 10.06 22.88
CA THR A 132 -24.34 8.92 23.59
C THR A 132 -25.00 7.93 22.64
N ARG A 133 -25.19 6.66 23.07
CA ARG A 133 -25.71 5.61 22.18
C ARG A 133 -27.13 5.87 21.67
N GLY A 134 -28.00 6.45 22.51
CA GLY A 134 -29.34 6.90 22.09
C GLY A 134 -29.35 8.26 21.39
N GLY A 135 -28.20 8.95 21.26
CA GLY A 135 -28.09 10.25 20.61
C GLY A 135 -28.78 11.41 21.35
N HIS A 136 -29.16 11.26 22.63
CA HIS A 136 -29.81 12.34 23.39
C HIS A 136 -28.85 13.48 23.79
N ALA A 137 -27.53 13.23 23.81
CA ALA A 137 -26.51 14.24 24.07
C ALA A 137 -25.16 13.96 23.38
N SER A 138 -24.37 15.02 23.22
CA SER A 138 -22.97 14.95 22.79
C SER A 138 -22.06 15.71 23.77
N PHE A 139 -20.80 15.32 23.86
CA PHE A 139 -19.80 15.91 24.76
C PHE A 139 -18.60 16.41 23.98
N VAL A 140 -18.13 17.63 24.29
CA VAL A 140 -17.01 18.29 23.59
C VAL A 140 -15.90 18.63 24.57
N GLY A 141 -14.69 18.13 24.30
CA GLY A 141 -13.49 18.45 25.07
C GLY A 141 -12.80 19.69 24.51
N VAL A 142 -12.53 20.68 25.36
CA VAL A 142 -11.88 21.94 24.96
C VAL A 142 -10.50 22.11 25.62
N LYS A 143 -9.51 22.53 24.82
CA LYS A 143 -8.11 22.72 25.25
C LYS A 143 -7.79 24.15 25.69
N GLN A 144 -8.78 25.05 25.71
CA GLN A 144 -8.62 26.47 26.05
C GLN A 144 -7.62 26.71 27.20
N LEU A 145 -6.53 27.45 26.89
CA LEU A 145 -5.45 27.71 27.83
C LEU A 145 -5.96 28.31 29.15
N GLY A 146 -5.69 27.61 30.26
CA GLY A 146 -6.12 28.00 31.61
C GLY A 146 -7.60 27.76 31.92
N ARG A 147 -8.38 27.18 31.00
CA ARG A 147 -9.77 26.72 31.19
C ARG A 147 -10.05 25.40 30.43
N PRO A 148 -9.22 24.34 30.54
CA PRO A 148 -9.54 23.06 29.93
C PRO A 148 -10.76 22.44 30.60
N GLY A 149 -11.56 21.69 29.84
CA GLY A 149 -12.81 21.14 30.35
C GLY A 149 -13.67 20.48 29.29
N ILE A 150 -14.90 20.14 29.69
CA ILE A 150 -15.87 19.44 28.84
C ILE A 150 -17.22 20.16 28.90
N PHE A 151 -17.88 20.23 27.75
CA PHE A 151 -19.21 20.82 27.57
C PHE A 151 -20.19 19.74 27.12
N GLY A 152 -21.36 19.68 27.77
CA GLY A 152 -22.48 18.80 27.38
C GLY A 152 -23.47 19.52 26.48
N LEU A 153 -23.81 18.91 25.35
CA LEU A 153 -24.70 19.46 24.32
C LEU A 153 -25.96 18.56 24.20
N PRO A 154 -27.07 18.91 24.88
CA PRO A 154 -28.34 18.19 24.74
C PRO A 154 -28.93 18.28 23.33
N THR A 155 -29.25 17.15 22.71
CA THR A 155 -29.68 17.07 21.29
C THR A 155 -30.97 17.85 21.00
N LYS A 156 -31.89 17.96 21.96
CA LYS A 156 -33.08 18.81 21.84
C LYS A 156 -32.79 20.33 21.78
N CYS A 157 -31.55 20.75 22.10
CA CYS A 157 -31.12 22.16 22.16
C CYS A 157 -30.05 22.55 21.14
N ILE A 158 -29.70 21.69 20.18
CA ILE A 158 -28.77 22.04 19.09
C ILE A 158 -29.48 22.57 17.82
N PHE A 159 -30.79 22.37 17.67
CA PHE A 159 -31.60 22.78 16.49
C PHE A 159 -32.36 24.09 16.65
N GLU A 160 -32.74 24.74 15.55
CA GLU A 160 -33.46 26.01 15.52
C GLU A 160 -34.64 26.10 16.51
N PRO A 161 -34.80 27.22 17.24
CA PRO A 161 -35.96 27.45 18.11
C PRO A 161 -37.32 27.28 17.41
N VAL A 162 -38.23 26.56 18.08
CA VAL A 162 -39.62 26.40 17.62
C VAL A 162 -40.31 27.77 17.53
N ALA A 163 -40.86 28.08 16.37
CA ALA A 163 -41.43 29.40 16.09
C ALA A 163 -42.55 29.76 17.07
N GLY A 164 -42.39 30.88 17.78
CA GLY A 164 -43.38 31.39 18.76
C GLY A 164 -42.94 31.34 20.23
N ARG A 165 -41.74 30.81 20.55
CA ARG A 165 -41.08 31.03 21.85
C ARG A 165 -40.00 32.10 21.74
N GLU A 166 -39.91 32.96 22.75
CA GLU A 166 -38.70 33.76 23.01
C GLU A 166 -37.70 32.85 23.73
N GLN A 167 -36.54 32.61 23.11
CA GLN A 167 -35.41 31.87 23.69
C GLN A 167 -34.16 32.76 23.64
N GLY A 168 -33.19 32.50 24.52
CA GLY A 168 -31.92 33.21 24.56
C GLY A 168 -31.00 32.89 23.37
N VAL A 169 -30.02 33.76 23.14
CA VAL A 169 -28.87 33.48 22.24
C VAL A 169 -28.11 32.29 22.80
N ARG A 170 -27.79 31.30 21.93
CA ARG A 170 -27.02 30.12 22.34
C ARG A 170 -25.53 30.40 22.39
N ASP A 171 -25.03 30.65 23.59
CA ASP A 171 -23.60 30.89 23.84
C ASP A 171 -23.02 29.87 24.85
N ILE A 172 -21.77 30.09 25.29
CA ILE A 172 -21.08 29.22 26.25
C ILE A 172 -21.78 29.11 27.61
N THR A 173 -22.76 29.98 27.92
CA THR A 173 -23.57 29.92 29.14
C THR A 173 -24.85 29.08 29.00
N THR A 174 -25.17 28.63 27.78
CA THR A 174 -26.33 27.78 27.47
C THR A 174 -26.11 26.31 27.86
N TRP A 175 -24.85 25.89 27.97
CA TRP A 175 -24.48 24.48 28.16
C TRP A 175 -24.07 24.18 29.60
N PRO A 176 -24.40 22.99 30.12
CA PRO A 176 -23.69 22.42 31.27
C PRO A 176 -22.22 22.14 30.92
N ALA A 177 -21.30 22.42 31.84
CA ALA A 177 -19.87 22.25 31.62
C ALA A 177 -19.09 22.05 32.92
N CYS A 178 -17.90 21.45 32.83
CA CYS A 178 -16.98 21.29 33.96
C CYS A 178 -15.51 21.44 33.57
N ALA A 179 -14.67 21.81 34.54
CA ALA A 179 -13.24 22.04 34.38
C ALA A 179 -12.41 20.78 34.69
N LEU A 180 -11.37 20.53 33.89
CA LEU A 180 -10.39 19.46 34.08
C LEU A 180 -9.07 19.99 34.68
N SER A 181 -8.25 19.09 35.20
CA SER A 181 -6.90 19.39 35.73
C SER A 181 -5.89 19.75 34.63
N SER A 182 -6.03 19.15 33.44
CA SER A 182 -5.22 19.42 32.25
C SER A 182 -6.07 19.33 30.97
N ALA A 183 -5.46 19.60 29.81
CA ALA A 183 -6.14 19.62 28.52
C ALA A 183 -6.62 18.21 28.11
N PRO A 184 -7.91 18.00 27.79
CA PRO A 184 -8.42 16.69 27.38
C PRO A 184 -7.80 16.24 26.04
N GLY A 185 -7.54 14.94 25.92
CA GLY A 185 -7.22 14.28 24.65
C GLY A 185 -8.48 13.78 23.94
N ASP A 186 -8.38 12.59 23.36
CA ASP A 186 -9.55 11.86 22.82
C ASP A 186 -10.48 11.40 23.97
N MET A 187 -11.75 11.16 23.65
CA MET A 187 -12.79 10.71 24.58
C MET A 187 -13.55 9.47 24.07
N ALA A 188 -14.24 8.76 24.95
CA ALA A 188 -15.15 7.65 24.61
C ALA A 188 -16.36 7.62 25.55
N VAL A 189 -17.51 7.16 25.03
CA VAL A 189 -18.70 6.88 25.85
C VAL A 189 -18.85 5.36 26.03
N VAL A 190 -18.79 4.91 27.27
CA VAL A 190 -18.89 3.50 27.68
C VAL A 190 -20.13 3.27 28.53
N LEU A 191 -20.58 2.01 28.67
CA LEU A 191 -21.73 1.66 29.50
C LEU A 191 -21.27 1.01 30.81
N ASP A 192 -21.72 1.57 31.94
CA ASP A 192 -21.70 0.86 33.22
C ASP A 192 -22.93 -0.04 33.33
N THR A 193 -22.72 -1.35 33.20
CA THR A 193 -23.77 -2.38 33.22
C THR A 193 -23.99 -3.00 34.62
N GLN A 194 -23.26 -2.55 35.65
CA GLN A 194 -23.27 -3.16 36.99
C GLN A 194 -24.54 -2.84 37.79
N ARG A 195 -25.61 -3.59 37.55
CA ARG A 195 -26.82 -3.55 38.40
C ARG A 195 -26.53 -4.08 39.81
N VAL A 196 -26.47 -3.16 40.77
CA VAL A 196 -26.50 -3.49 42.21
C VAL A 196 -27.89 -4.02 42.59
N ASP A 197 -27.94 -5.02 43.47
CA ASP A 197 -29.19 -5.65 43.93
C ASP A 197 -30.16 -4.62 44.54
N GLY A 198 -31.23 -4.30 43.79
CA GLY A 198 -32.33 -3.41 44.21
C GLY A 198 -32.45 -2.10 43.42
N GLY A 199 -31.47 -1.74 42.59
CA GLY A 199 -31.55 -0.56 41.71
C GLY A 199 -30.25 -0.30 40.96
N SER A 200 -30.33 0.30 39.77
CA SER A 200 -29.14 0.76 39.04
C SER A 200 -28.36 1.77 39.89
N SER A 201 -27.06 1.56 40.04
CA SER A 201 -26.19 2.58 40.62
C SER A 201 -26.05 3.71 39.60
N LEU A 202 -26.46 4.91 39.97
CA LEU A 202 -26.44 6.08 39.08
C LEU A 202 -25.15 6.90 39.22
N LEU A 203 -24.26 6.49 40.13
CA LEU A 203 -22.90 6.98 40.34
C LEU A 203 -22.05 5.82 40.90
N CYS A 204 -20.73 5.91 40.76
CA CYS A 204 -19.74 4.93 41.23
C CYS A 204 -19.60 4.82 42.76
N GLY A 205 -20.54 5.40 43.53
CA GLY A 205 -20.55 5.35 44.99
C GLY A 205 -21.59 6.27 45.65
N GLY A 206 -22.67 6.65 44.94
CA GLY A 206 -23.55 7.74 45.36
C GLY A 206 -25.03 7.57 44.98
N SER A 207 -25.86 8.43 45.55
CA SER A 207 -27.26 8.59 45.14
C SER A 207 -27.36 9.20 43.74
N ALA A 208 -28.50 8.98 43.06
CA ALA A 208 -28.84 9.58 41.78
C ALA A 208 -28.40 11.06 41.65
N PRO A 209 -27.83 11.47 40.50
CA PRO A 209 -27.62 12.89 40.22
C PRO A 209 -28.97 13.63 40.27
N PRO A 210 -28.99 14.93 40.58
CA PRO A 210 -30.23 15.69 40.55
C PRO A 210 -30.85 15.61 39.15
N ALA A 211 -32.18 15.50 39.08
CA ALA A 211 -32.89 15.57 37.82
C ALA A 211 -32.49 16.87 37.08
N PRO A 212 -32.16 16.81 35.78
CA PRO A 212 -31.62 17.96 35.07
C PRO A 212 -32.69 19.08 35.02
N GLU A 213 -32.30 20.30 35.38
CA GLU A 213 -33.22 21.45 35.41
C GLU A 213 -32.87 22.49 34.32
N GLY A 214 -33.90 23.03 33.66
CA GLY A 214 -33.77 24.07 32.64
C GLY A 214 -34.32 23.67 31.27
N GLU A 215 -34.31 24.61 30.33
CA GLU A 215 -34.90 24.40 28.99
C GLU A 215 -34.20 23.25 28.21
N CYS A 216 -32.88 23.14 28.36
CA CYS A 216 -32.06 22.14 27.70
C CYS A 216 -31.84 20.84 28.50
N ALA A 217 -32.44 20.69 29.68
CA ALA A 217 -32.29 19.50 30.54
C ALA A 217 -32.60 18.17 29.83
N THR A 218 -31.60 17.31 29.63
CA THR A 218 -31.76 15.96 29.05
C THR A 218 -31.48 14.90 30.11
N ASP A 219 -32.37 13.92 30.19
CA ASP A 219 -32.19 12.70 30.98
C ASP A 219 -31.74 11.56 30.04
N LEU A 220 -30.63 10.90 30.39
CA LEU A 220 -30.08 9.77 29.65
C LEU A 220 -30.72 8.44 30.03
N SER A 221 -31.48 8.37 31.14
CA SER A 221 -32.28 7.19 31.48
C SER A 221 -33.53 7.03 30.59
N GLU A 222 -33.84 8.05 29.78
CA GLU A 222 -34.85 8.00 28.73
C GLU A 222 -34.29 7.54 27.36
N GLU A 223 -32.97 7.27 27.24
CA GLU A 223 -32.40 6.73 25.99
C GLU A 223 -32.86 5.29 25.69
N ILE A 224 -33.07 4.99 24.40
CA ILE A 224 -33.19 3.60 23.93
C ILE A 224 -31.87 2.88 24.19
N GLY A 225 -31.89 1.83 25.02
CA GLY A 225 -30.69 1.12 25.48
C GLY A 225 -30.22 1.51 26.89
N ALA A 226 -30.83 2.51 27.55
CA ALA A 226 -30.53 2.86 28.94
C ALA A 226 -30.90 1.74 29.94
N GLU A 227 -31.71 0.76 29.53
CA GLU A 227 -31.98 -0.45 30.29
C GLU A 227 -30.76 -1.38 30.41
N LEU A 228 -29.73 -1.21 29.56
CA LEU A 228 -28.49 -1.99 29.56
C LEU A 228 -27.50 -1.50 30.61
N GLY A 229 -27.38 -0.18 30.80
CA GLY A 229 -26.41 0.43 31.69
C GLY A 229 -26.48 1.96 31.72
N THR A 230 -25.71 2.60 32.60
CA THR A 230 -25.58 4.07 32.64
C THR A 230 -24.45 4.54 31.70
N GLN A 231 -24.64 5.67 31.02
CA GLN A 231 -23.63 6.24 30.13
C GLN A 231 -22.50 6.89 30.96
N LYS A 232 -21.25 6.49 30.72
CA LYS A 232 -20.04 7.04 31.36
C LYS A 232 -19.11 7.62 30.31
N LEU A 233 -18.44 8.73 30.62
CA LEU A 233 -17.51 9.42 29.72
C LEU A 233 -16.08 9.18 30.18
N VAL A 234 -15.28 8.46 29.37
CA VAL A 234 -13.85 8.24 29.59
C VAL A 234 -13.06 9.29 28.81
N VAL A 235 -12.09 9.92 29.47
CA VAL A 235 -11.36 11.09 28.95
C VAL A 235 -9.87 10.89 29.14
N ALA A 236 -9.08 11.03 28.07
CA ALA A 236 -7.63 11.08 28.17
C ALA A 236 -7.15 12.43 28.76
N LEU A 237 -6.13 12.40 29.61
CA LEU A 237 -5.39 13.58 30.07
C LEU A 237 -3.91 13.44 29.70
N PRO A 238 -3.50 13.79 28.46
CA PRO A 238 -2.21 13.37 27.91
C PRO A 238 -0.98 13.97 28.59
N GLU A 239 -1.08 15.14 29.21
CA GLU A 239 0.01 15.76 29.98
C GLU A 239 0.10 15.20 31.42
N GLU A 240 -0.87 14.41 31.87
CA GLU A 240 -0.87 13.70 33.15
C GLU A 240 -0.61 12.18 33.02
N GLY A 241 -0.58 11.64 31.79
CA GLY A 241 -0.37 10.21 31.53
C GLY A 241 -1.46 9.31 32.11
N LYS A 242 -2.71 9.80 32.16
CA LYS A 242 -3.83 9.08 32.81
C LYS A 242 -5.14 9.21 32.03
N LEU A 243 -6.07 8.32 32.36
CA LEU A 243 -7.49 8.43 32.03
C LEU A 243 -8.29 8.88 33.25
N VAL A 244 -9.40 9.58 33.02
CA VAL A 244 -10.43 9.84 34.05
C VAL A 244 -11.81 9.43 33.55
N VAL A 245 -12.67 9.00 34.46
CA VAL A 245 -14.07 8.62 34.17
C VAL A 245 -15.00 9.59 34.87
N LEU A 246 -15.99 10.09 34.12
CA LEU A 246 -17.04 11.00 34.57
C LEU A 246 -18.42 10.39 34.32
N ASP A 247 -19.39 10.69 35.18
CA ASP A 247 -20.78 10.35 34.90
C ASP A 247 -21.38 11.31 33.86
N ALA A 248 -21.99 10.76 32.80
CA ALA A 248 -22.52 11.57 31.71
C ALA A 248 -23.78 12.35 32.14
N GLN A 249 -24.58 11.84 33.08
CA GLN A 249 -25.78 12.51 33.57
C GLN A 249 -25.44 13.58 34.61
N GLU A 250 -24.48 13.38 35.51
CA GLU A 250 -23.98 14.39 36.45
C GLU A 250 -23.46 15.62 35.71
N LEU A 251 -22.73 15.41 34.60
CA LEU A 251 -22.31 16.49 33.72
C LEU A 251 -23.52 17.23 33.13
N LEU A 252 -24.48 16.53 32.53
CA LEU A 252 -25.69 17.15 31.94
C LEU A 252 -26.62 17.82 32.96
N SER A 253 -26.60 17.38 34.22
CA SER A 253 -27.37 17.95 35.33
C SER A 253 -26.68 19.14 36.02
N ARG A 254 -25.46 19.54 35.61
CA ARG A 254 -24.85 20.80 36.07
C ARG A 254 -25.66 22.01 35.63
N THR A 255 -25.71 23.04 36.47
CA THR A 255 -26.29 24.34 36.11
C THR A 255 -25.55 24.95 34.90
N PRO A 256 -26.24 25.28 33.80
CA PRO A 256 -25.60 25.85 32.61
C PRO A 256 -24.78 27.11 32.88
N GLY A 257 -23.66 27.27 32.18
CA GLY A 257 -22.73 28.40 32.34
C GLY A 257 -21.90 28.40 33.63
N THR A 258 -22.04 27.40 34.49
CA THR A 258 -21.03 27.08 35.50
C THR A 258 -19.81 26.41 34.85
N PHE A 259 -18.67 26.43 35.55
CA PHE A 259 -17.42 25.81 35.08
C PHE A 259 -16.59 25.35 36.29
N GLU A 260 -17.26 24.64 37.20
CA GLU A 260 -16.65 24.05 38.39
C GLU A 260 -15.89 22.76 38.02
N PRO A 261 -14.94 22.27 38.84
CA PRO A 261 -14.23 21.03 38.56
C PRO A 261 -15.18 19.85 38.31
N CYS A 262 -14.83 19.00 37.34
CA CYS A 262 -15.60 17.80 37.03
C CYS A 262 -15.65 16.83 38.22
N ALA A 263 -16.78 16.16 38.42
CA ALA A 263 -16.90 15.08 39.40
C ALA A 263 -16.25 13.81 38.84
N ILE A 264 -14.95 13.65 39.11
CA ILE A 264 -14.18 12.47 38.70
C ILE A 264 -14.63 11.28 39.56
N GLU A 265 -15.17 10.25 38.91
CA GLU A 265 -15.59 9.02 39.56
C GLU A 265 -14.44 8.03 39.72
N ALA A 266 -13.57 7.94 38.71
CA ALA A 266 -12.35 7.11 38.74
C ALA A 266 -11.18 7.78 38.00
N GLU A 267 -9.95 7.51 38.43
CA GLU A 267 -8.71 7.83 37.70
C GLU A 267 -7.91 6.56 37.45
N LEU A 268 -7.35 6.41 36.24
CA LEU A 268 -6.43 5.34 35.88
C LEU A 268 -5.14 5.92 35.28
N PRO A 269 -4.06 6.05 36.08
CA PRO A 269 -2.71 6.30 35.57
C PRO A 269 -2.26 5.13 34.68
N LEU A 270 -1.72 5.45 33.50
CA LEU A 270 -1.29 4.44 32.52
C LEU A 270 0.19 4.10 32.72
N ARG A 271 0.54 2.80 32.67
CA ARG A 271 1.93 2.35 32.76
C ARG A 271 2.73 2.79 31.53
N ALA A 272 3.92 3.33 31.72
CA ALA A 272 4.81 3.70 30.62
C ALA A 272 5.89 2.64 30.31
N ASP A 273 6.06 1.65 31.19
CA ASP A 273 7.12 0.64 31.11
C ASP A 273 6.73 -0.51 30.14
N PRO A 274 7.39 -0.67 28.98
CA PRO A 274 7.15 -1.81 28.10
C PRO A 274 7.72 -3.11 28.70
N PRO A 275 7.19 -4.29 28.29
CA PRO A 275 7.73 -5.56 28.73
C PRO A 275 9.19 -5.73 28.23
N ALA A 276 10.05 -6.29 29.08
CA ALA A 276 11.49 -6.39 28.80
C ALA A 276 11.82 -7.12 27.49
N GLN A 277 10.97 -8.09 27.09
CA GLN A 277 10.92 -8.67 25.75
C GLN A 277 9.47 -8.99 25.37
N VAL A 278 9.18 -9.02 24.07
CA VAL A 278 7.92 -9.53 23.52
C VAL A 278 8.20 -10.38 22.28
N THR A 279 7.42 -11.43 22.07
CA THR A 279 7.59 -12.37 20.96
C THR A 279 6.39 -12.26 20.01
N GLN A 280 6.68 -12.35 18.70
CA GLN A 280 5.74 -12.29 17.58
C GLN A 280 5.79 -13.60 16.81
N SER A 281 4.65 -14.25 16.64
CA SER A 281 4.49 -15.48 15.88
C SER A 281 4.58 -15.21 14.38
N LEU A 282 5.27 -16.09 13.63
CA LEU A 282 5.36 -15.96 12.17
C LEU A 282 4.31 -16.81 11.43
N PRO A 283 3.78 -16.35 10.28
CA PRO A 283 2.92 -17.14 9.42
C PRO A 283 3.70 -18.30 8.77
N PRO A 284 3.02 -19.38 8.30
CA PRO A 284 3.68 -20.58 7.80
C PRO A 284 4.64 -20.35 6.62
N ASP A 285 4.42 -19.34 5.77
CA ASP A 285 5.27 -19.05 4.61
C ASP A 285 6.65 -18.47 4.97
N LEU A 286 6.82 -17.98 6.20
CA LEU A 286 8.11 -17.48 6.70
C LEU A 286 8.85 -18.52 7.56
N LYS A 287 8.23 -19.65 7.88
CA LYS A 287 8.79 -20.76 8.67
C LYS A 287 9.55 -21.74 7.78
N VAL A 288 10.61 -21.24 7.13
CA VAL A 288 11.40 -21.99 6.15
C VAL A 288 12.61 -22.66 6.79
N GLU A 289 12.75 -23.98 6.61
CA GLU A 289 13.90 -24.75 7.09
C GLU A 289 15.22 -24.22 6.48
N GLY A 290 16.24 -24.02 7.33
CA GLY A 290 17.52 -23.45 6.91
C GLY A 290 17.53 -21.93 6.72
N SER A 291 16.40 -21.24 6.88
CA SER A 291 16.39 -19.78 6.98
C SER A 291 16.93 -19.29 8.33
N CYS A 292 17.25 -17.99 8.42
CA CYS A 292 17.65 -17.36 9.68
C CYS A 292 16.47 -16.85 10.52
N LEU A 293 15.23 -17.14 10.13
CA LEU A 293 14.05 -16.95 10.98
C LEU A 293 13.75 -18.25 11.74
N GLY A 294 13.40 -18.13 13.02
CA GLY A 294 12.75 -19.21 13.76
C GLY A 294 11.22 -19.18 13.57
N ASP A 295 10.49 -19.91 14.41
CA ASP A 295 9.02 -19.88 14.43
C ASP A 295 8.42 -18.52 14.84
N SER A 296 9.24 -17.64 15.41
CA SER A 296 8.88 -16.35 15.98
C SER A 296 10.06 -15.38 15.97
N VAL A 297 9.78 -14.08 16.11
CA VAL A 297 10.76 -13.00 16.31
C VAL A 297 10.57 -12.42 17.71
N THR A 298 11.65 -12.17 18.44
CA THR A 298 11.62 -11.54 19.77
C THR A 298 12.22 -10.14 19.71
N TYR A 299 11.48 -9.17 20.24
CA TYR A 299 11.85 -7.76 20.34
C TYR A 299 12.22 -7.41 21.78
N GLY A 300 13.02 -6.35 21.93
CA GLY A 300 13.45 -5.81 23.23
C GLY A 300 14.85 -6.30 23.67
N PRO A 301 15.49 -5.62 24.63
CA PRO A 301 14.93 -4.56 25.49
C PRO A 301 14.64 -3.26 24.75
N PHE A 302 13.62 -2.54 25.22
CA PHE A 302 13.23 -1.23 24.68
C PHE A 302 13.91 -0.13 25.49
N ASP A 303 14.94 0.51 24.92
CA ASP A 303 15.70 1.54 25.62
C ASP A 303 15.00 2.91 25.59
N GLY A 304 14.74 3.48 26.77
CA GLY A 304 14.33 4.87 26.92
C GLY A 304 13.67 5.22 28.25
N PRO A 305 13.74 6.49 28.70
CA PRO A 305 12.84 7.00 29.73
C PRO A 305 11.47 7.28 29.10
N PHE A 306 10.55 6.32 29.21
CA PHE A 306 9.19 6.47 28.73
C PHE A 306 8.29 7.18 29.76
N ALA A 307 7.30 7.91 29.26
CA ALA A 307 6.23 8.52 30.05
C ALA A 307 4.97 8.49 29.19
N SER A 308 3.84 8.00 29.74
CA SER A 308 2.64 7.76 28.94
C SER A 308 2.01 9.06 28.47
N ARG A 309 1.60 9.10 27.20
CA ARG A 309 0.89 10.22 26.55
C ARG A 309 -0.24 9.66 25.69
N PRO A 310 -1.40 9.33 26.31
CA PRO A 310 -2.52 8.69 25.63
C PRO A 310 -3.02 9.49 24.42
N SER A 311 -3.17 8.79 23.29
CA SER A 311 -3.51 9.36 21.97
C SER A 311 -4.06 8.28 21.03
N GLY A 312 -5.27 8.49 20.50
CA GLY A 312 -5.98 7.48 19.72
C GLY A 312 -6.78 6.57 20.64
N PHE A 313 -8.09 6.77 20.72
CA PHE A 313 -9.04 5.84 21.34
C PHE A 313 -9.71 4.95 20.29
N ALA A 314 -9.91 3.68 20.63
CA ALA A 314 -10.86 2.79 19.97
C ALA A 314 -11.42 1.82 21.02
N HIS A 315 -12.71 1.47 20.97
CA HIS A 315 -13.30 0.62 22.02
C HIS A 315 -14.46 -0.23 21.51
N ASP A 316 -14.82 -1.23 22.30
CA ASP A 316 -16.10 -1.91 22.26
C ASP A 316 -16.85 -1.73 23.60
N ASP A 317 -17.68 -2.70 23.98
CA ASP A 317 -18.49 -2.67 25.20
C ASP A 317 -17.71 -3.17 26.43
N GLU A 318 -16.58 -3.85 26.26
CA GLU A 318 -15.78 -4.42 27.35
C GLU A 318 -14.36 -3.83 27.47
N THR A 319 -13.74 -3.48 26.34
CA THR A 319 -12.34 -3.03 26.27
C THR A 319 -12.20 -1.68 25.57
N LEU A 320 -11.56 -0.73 26.26
CA LEU A 320 -11.03 0.51 25.67
C LEU A 320 -9.54 0.30 25.33
N PHE A 321 -9.21 0.47 24.06
CA PHE A 321 -7.83 0.52 23.56
C PHE A 321 -7.37 1.98 23.47
N VAL A 322 -6.18 2.27 23.99
CA VAL A 322 -5.60 3.62 24.02
C VAL A 322 -4.17 3.57 23.49
N GLY A 323 -3.90 4.25 22.38
CA GLY A 323 -2.55 4.39 21.84
C GLY A 323 -1.69 5.32 22.69
N ASP A 324 -0.37 5.20 22.58
CA ASP A 324 0.60 6.02 23.31
C ASP A 324 1.63 6.67 22.35
N SER A 325 1.74 7.99 22.44
CA SER A 325 2.70 8.82 21.70
C SER A 325 3.99 9.08 22.51
N GLY A 326 3.99 8.73 23.79
CA GLY A 326 5.08 8.85 24.75
C GLY A 326 5.87 7.54 24.94
N ALA A 327 5.16 6.40 25.03
CA ALA A 327 5.73 5.05 25.21
C ALA A 327 5.44 4.12 23.99
N PRO A 328 6.18 3.01 23.82
CA PRO A 328 5.91 2.02 22.77
C PRO A 328 4.84 1.02 23.22
N LEU A 329 3.62 1.53 23.45
CA LEU A 329 2.50 0.76 24.00
C LEU A 329 1.18 1.10 23.30
N ILE A 330 0.25 0.15 23.36
CA ILE A 330 -1.19 0.40 23.27
C ILE A 330 -1.81 -0.22 24.53
N HIS A 331 -2.37 0.61 25.40
CA HIS A 331 -3.04 0.15 26.62
C HIS A 331 -4.34 -0.56 26.25
N ARG A 332 -4.64 -1.63 26.96
CA ARG A 332 -5.96 -2.28 26.98
C ARG A 332 -6.56 -2.00 28.34
N VAL A 333 -7.76 -1.44 28.40
CA VAL A 333 -8.44 -1.10 29.65
C VAL A 333 -9.77 -1.84 29.72
N ASP A 334 -9.93 -2.66 30.75
CA ASP A 334 -11.19 -3.31 31.11
C ASP A 334 -12.16 -2.23 31.59
N VAL A 335 -13.25 -2.01 30.84
CA VAL A 335 -14.27 -0.97 31.07
C VAL A 335 -15.67 -1.54 31.29
N ARG A 336 -15.81 -2.86 31.50
CA ARG A 336 -17.07 -3.52 31.95
C ARG A 336 -17.57 -3.00 33.31
N ASP A 337 -16.65 -2.47 34.10
CA ASP A 337 -16.89 -1.69 35.30
C ASP A 337 -16.12 -0.35 35.12
N PRO A 338 -16.76 0.69 34.55
CA PRO A 338 -16.15 2.01 34.40
C PRO A 338 -15.83 2.70 35.73
N CYS A 339 -16.37 2.19 36.86
CA CYS A 339 -16.10 2.70 38.21
C CYS A 339 -14.81 2.12 38.81
N ALA A 340 -14.37 0.95 38.33
CA ALA A 340 -13.09 0.33 38.68
C ALA A 340 -12.25 -0.03 37.43
N PRO A 341 -11.97 0.93 36.54
CA PRO A 341 -11.33 0.67 35.25
C PRO A 341 -9.91 0.16 35.46
N ARG A 342 -9.53 -0.90 34.72
CA ARG A 342 -8.30 -1.65 34.98
C ARG A 342 -7.47 -1.83 33.72
N GLU A 343 -6.22 -1.37 33.75
CA GLU A 343 -5.25 -1.68 32.68
C GLU A 343 -4.95 -3.19 32.68
N LEU A 344 -5.20 -3.83 31.53
CA LEU A 344 -4.85 -5.21 31.20
C LEU A 344 -3.44 -5.27 30.60
N GLU A 345 -2.94 -6.45 30.25
CA GLU A 345 -1.65 -6.54 29.56
C GLU A 345 -1.69 -5.84 28.19
N PRO A 346 -0.79 -4.88 27.91
CA PRO A 346 -0.88 -4.01 26.75
C PRO A 346 -0.40 -4.72 25.49
N LEU A 347 -0.79 -4.19 24.33
CA LEU A 347 -0.16 -4.53 23.06
C LEU A 347 1.12 -3.70 22.91
N VAL A 348 2.10 -4.25 22.20
CA VAL A 348 3.42 -3.68 22.00
C VAL A 348 3.64 -3.44 20.50
N PRO A 349 3.55 -2.18 20.04
CA PRO A 349 4.02 -1.77 18.72
C PRO A 349 5.49 -2.16 18.49
N THR A 350 5.75 -2.96 17.45
CA THR A 350 7.08 -3.38 17.01
C THR A 350 7.24 -3.19 15.49
N SER A 351 8.44 -3.45 14.95
CA SER A 351 8.77 -3.16 13.56
C SER A 351 9.61 -4.28 12.95
N PHE A 352 8.99 -5.17 12.18
CA PHE A 352 9.62 -6.40 11.67
C PHE A 352 10.87 -6.15 10.82
N LEU A 353 10.89 -5.11 9.98
CA LEU A 353 12.06 -4.72 9.18
C LEU A 353 13.03 -3.78 9.91
N SER A 354 12.78 -3.44 11.18
CA SER A 354 13.64 -2.57 12.00
C SER A 354 13.45 -2.88 13.49
N PRO A 355 13.83 -4.07 13.99
CA PRO A 355 13.45 -4.55 15.33
C PRO A 355 13.93 -3.67 16.49
N GLU A 356 14.97 -2.87 16.27
CA GLU A 356 15.54 -1.88 17.19
C GLU A 356 14.72 -0.58 17.29
N ARG A 357 13.76 -0.35 16.39
CA ARG A 357 12.97 0.89 16.36
C ARG A 357 11.88 0.89 17.43
N VAL A 358 11.97 1.86 18.35
CA VAL A 358 10.87 2.22 19.27
C VAL A 358 9.69 2.75 18.45
N VAL A 359 8.63 1.95 18.34
CA VAL A 359 7.41 2.30 17.59
C VAL A 359 6.41 3.00 18.50
N LYS A 360 5.70 4.01 18.00
CA LYS A 360 4.73 4.83 18.74
C LYS A 360 3.42 4.96 17.99
N THR A 361 2.33 5.17 18.70
CA THR A 361 0.97 5.22 18.11
C THR A 361 0.29 6.57 18.34
N SER A 362 -0.60 6.93 17.42
CA SER A 362 -1.22 8.27 17.39
C SER A 362 -2.72 8.28 17.10
N ARG A 363 -3.22 7.27 16.36
CA ARG A 363 -4.63 6.97 16.15
C ARG A 363 -4.85 5.46 16.16
N LEU A 364 -6.02 5.06 16.65
CA LEU A 364 -6.51 3.68 16.65
C LEU A 364 -7.87 3.62 15.96
N ALA A 365 -8.22 2.45 15.43
CA ALA A 365 -9.58 2.07 15.10
C ALA A 365 -9.76 0.58 15.40
N LEU A 366 -10.94 0.18 15.85
CA LEU A 366 -11.30 -1.22 16.13
C LEU A 366 -12.32 -1.70 15.10
N SER A 367 -12.16 -2.91 14.59
CA SER A 367 -13.11 -3.50 13.63
C SER A 367 -14.43 -3.90 14.30
N PRO A 368 -15.52 -4.00 13.52
CA PRO A 368 -16.58 -4.96 13.81
C PRO A 368 -15.99 -6.38 13.92
N GLU A 369 -16.72 -7.27 14.57
CA GLU A 369 -16.43 -8.71 14.60
C GLU A 369 -16.65 -9.31 13.19
N THR A 370 -15.79 -10.24 12.75
CA THR A 370 -15.95 -10.97 11.46
C THR A 370 -17.01 -12.07 11.57
N ASN A 371 -17.40 -12.67 10.44
CA ASN A 371 -18.25 -13.88 10.45
C ASN A 371 -17.62 -15.05 11.25
N GLN A 372 -16.31 -15.02 11.49
CA GLN A 372 -15.56 -16.06 12.19
C GLN A 372 -15.34 -15.74 13.68
N GLY A 373 -15.82 -14.59 14.17
CA GLY A 373 -15.62 -14.14 15.55
C GLY A 373 -14.30 -13.38 15.78
N GLU A 374 -13.56 -13.06 14.71
CA GLU A 374 -12.26 -12.37 14.82
C GLU A 374 -12.46 -10.86 15.00
N ARG A 375 -11.50 -10.20 15.66
CA ARG A 375 -11.49 -8.75 15.81
C ARG A 375 -10.11 -8.16 15.66
N PHE A 376 -10.01 -7.03 14.95
CA PHE A 376 -8.74 -6.42 14.58
C PHE A 376 -8.65 -4.95 15.02
N LEU A 377 -7.55 -4.61 15.70
CA LEU A 377 -7.21 -3.23 16.05
C LEU A 377 -6.19 -2.69 15.03
N TYR A 378 -6.56 -1.62 14.32
CA TYR A 378 -5.68 -0.93 13.38
C TYR A 378 -5.07 0.30 14.06
N ALA A 379 -3.74 0.43 14.03
CA ALA A 379 -3.00 1.46 14.74
C ALA A 379 -2.04 2.23 13.82
N VAL A 380 -2.01 3.55 13.92
CA VAL A 380 -1.12 4.41 13.12
C VAL A 380 0.27 4.49 13.74
N ASP A 381 1.24 3.84 13.09
CA ASP A 381 2.69 3.90 13.35
C ASP A 381 3.23 5.29 13.01
N GLN A 382 3.84 5.98 13.99
CA GLN A 382 4.36 7.33 13.81
C GLN A 382 5.87 7.33 13.53
N VAL A 383 6.26 7.43 12.26
CA VAL A 383 7.68 7.54 11.82
C VAL A 383 8.03 9.02 11.59
N GLY A 384 8.03 9.78 12.69
CA GLY A 384 8.27 11.23 12.69
C GLY A 384 7.09 12.02 12.11
N GLU A 385 7.38 13.06 11.32
CA GLU A 385 6.36 13.94 10.72
C GLU A 385 5.96 13.56 9.28
N GLN A 386 6.75 12.73 8.59
CA GLN A 386 6.64 12.54 7.13
C GLN A 386 6.27 11.12 6.68
N ALA A 387 6.47 10.10 7.51
CA ALA A 387 6.01 8.75 7.24
C ALA A 387 5.12 8.24 8.38
N SER A 388 3.99 7.65 8.02
CA SER A 388 3.13 6.90 8.95
C SER A 388 2.34 5.85 8.18
N SER A 389 2.21 4.68 8.79
CA SER A 389 1.66 3.45 8.22
C SER A 389 0.68 2.80 9.19
N VAL A 390 -0.05 1.78 8.75
CA VAL A 390 -1.01 1.07 9.61
C VAL A 390 -0.43 -0.26 10.08
N MET A 391 -0.25 -0.43 11.38
CA MET A 391 -0.10 -1.75 12.00
C MET A 391 -1.48 -2.36 12.23
N VAL A 392 -1.58 -3.68 12.12
CA VAL A 392 -2.78 -4.45 12.47
C VAL A 392 -2.44 -5.35 13.64
N PHE A 393 -3.29 -5.40 14.67
CA PHE A 393 -3.21 -6.37 15.75
C PHE A 393 -4.48 -7.24 15.72
N ASP A 394 -4.30 -8.53 15.89
CA ASP A 394 -5.39 -9.42 16.31
C ASP A 394 -5.72 -9.14 17.78
N VAL A 395 -7.00 -8.95 18.08
CA VAL A 395 -7.53 -8.68 19.43
C VAL A 395 -8.77 -9.53 19.73
N SER A 396 -8.93 -10.65 19.03
CA SER A 396 -9.94 -11.70 19.25
C SER A 396 -9.81 -12.32 20.67
N GLU A 397 -10.84 -13.01 21.17
CA GLU A 397 -10.86 -13.51 22.56
C GLU A 397 -9.70 -14.50 22.86
N ASP A 398 -9.32 -15.32 21.88
CA ASP A 398 -8.24 -16.30 21.96
C ASP A 398 -6.88 -15.82 21.42
N ALA A 399 -6.78 -14.56 20.99
CA ALA A 399 -5.55 -13.98 20.44
C ALA A 399 -4.40 -13.96 21.47
N LEU A 400 -3.31 -14.68 21.17
CA LEU A 400 -2.16 -14.84 22.07
C LEU A 400 -1.03 -13.83 21.83
N ASP A 401 -0.87 -13.38 20.58
CA ASP A 401 0.18 -12.45 20.18
C ASP A 401 -0.15 -11.01 20.64
N ARG A 402 0.85 -10.29 21.15
CA ARG A 402 0.70 -8.89 21.59
C ARG A 402 1.38 -7.88 20.67
N THR A 403 1.79 -8.32 19.50
CA THR A 403 2.55 -7.59 18.48
C THR A 403 1.75 -7.45 17.19
N PRO A 404 2.14 -6.57 16.25
CA PRO A 404 1.49 -6.48 14.96
C PRO A 404 1.47 -7.82 14.21
N LEU A 405 0.39 -8.08 13.47
CA LEU A 405 0.19 -9.25 12.61
C LEU A 405 1.19 -9.25 11.45
N VAL A 406 2.06 -10.27 11.40
CA VAL A 406 2.90 -10.54 10.23
C VAL A 406 2.04 -11.23 9.18
N ARG A 407 1.68 -10.51 8.11
CA ARG A 407 0.70 -10.97 7.13
C ARG A 407 1.25 -12.15 6.30
N PRO A 408 0.46 -13.24 6.10
CA PRO A 408 0.87 -14.37 5.27
C PRO A 408 1.17 -14.00 3.81
N ASP A 409 1.95 -14.86 3.16
CA ASP A 409 2.39 -14.75 1.76
C ASP A 409 3.14 -13.44 1.44
N SER A 410 3.81 -12.84 2.44
CA SER A 410 4.53 -11.56 2.30
C SER A 410 5.86 -11.67 1.54
N ALA A 411 6.40 -12.87 1.32
CA ALA A 411 7.55 -13.07 0.43
C ALA A 411 7.26 -12.64 -1.03
N TRP A 412 5.99 -12.63 -1.42
CA TRP A 412 5.53 -12.15 -2.73
C TRP A 412 5.33 -10.62 -2.81
N MET A 413 5.59 -9.90 -1.72
CA MET A 413 5.34 -8.46 -1.56
C MET A 413 6.64 -7.68 -1.33
N PRO A 414 7.51 -7.52 -2.35
CA PRO A 414 8.86 -6.97 -2.16
C PRO A 414 8.91 -5.49 -1.76
N PHE A 415 7.78 -4.78 -1.83
CA PHE A 415 7.64 -3.32 -1.63
C PHE A 415 6.68 -2.94 -0.48
N GLU A 416 6.30 -3.88 0.40
CA GLU A 416 5.47 -3.61 1.59
C GLU A 416 6.08 -4.36 2.79
N ALA A 417 6.22 -3.72 3.96
CA ALA A 417 6.70 -4.45 5.14
C ALA A 417 5.65 -5.49 5.61
N PRO A 418 6.04 -6.71 6.04
CA PRO A 418 5.09 -7.78 6.38
C PRO A 418 4.08 -7.44 7.47
N ASP A 419 4.42 -6.50 8.35
CA ASP A 419 3.73 -6.13 9.58
C ASP A 419 3.01 -4.76 9.51
N ARG A 420 3.24 -3.95 8.47
CA ARG A 420 2.57 -2.65 8.28
C ARG A 420 2.02 -2.45 6.86
N ILE A 421 0.89 -1.77 6.74
CA ILE A 421 0.29 -1.38 5.46
C ILE A 421 0.79 0.03 5.12
N GLU A 422 1.43 0.17 3.96
CA GLU A 422 2.09 1.40 3.53
C GLU A 422 1.31 2.12 2.43
N PHE A 423 1.42 3.46 2.43
CA PHE A 423 0.71 4.34 1.50
C PHE A 423 1.66 5.42 0.98
N ALA A 424 1.37 5.96 -0.21
CA ALA A 424 2.22 6.98 -0.86
C ALA A 424 2.28 8.34 -0.11
N ALA A 425 1.50 8.51 0.95
CA ALA A 425 1.49 9.67 1.83
C ALA A 425 1.11 9.24 3.26
N SER A 426 1.65 9.93 4.26
CA SER A 426 1.44 9.63 5.69
C SER A 426 -0.05 9.56 6.09
N VAL A 427 -0.41 8.47 6.76
CA VAL A 427 -1.74 8.23 7.37
C VAL A 427 -2.06 9.27 8.47
N LYS A 428 -3.33 9.67 8.56
CA LYS A 428 -3.84 10.69 9.49
C LYS A 428 -4.99 10.21 10.39
N ASP A 429 -5.88 9.35 9.91
CA ASP A 429 -6.96 8.76 10.70
C ASP A 429 -7.47 7.46 10.03
N ILE A 430 -8.14 6.59 10.77
CA ILE A 430 -8.68 5.31 10.30
C ILE A 430 -10.12 5.15 10.78
N ALA A 431 -10.99 4.58 9.95
CA ALA A 431 -12.35 4.19 10.35
C ALA A 431 -12.79 2.91 9.61
N PHE A 432 -13.54 2.04 10.29
CA PHE A 432 -14.14 0.85 9.66
C PHE A 432 -15.55 1.14 9.16
N VAL A 433 -15.94 0.49 8.07
CA VAL A 433 -17.32 0.39 7.62
C VAL A 433 -17.61 -1.06 7.24
N MET A 434 -18.64 -1.64 7.87
CA MET A 434 -19.36 -2.78 7.32
C MET A 434 -20.28 -2.25 6.23
N ALA A 435 -20.08 -2.71 4.99
CA ALA A 435 -20.83 -2.25 3.83
C ALA A 435 -21.53 -3.43 3.16
N GLU A 436 -22.86 -3.40 3.06
CA GLU A 436 -23.63 -4.50 2.46
C GLU A 436 -25.03 -4.04 1.98
N ASP A 437 -25.52 -4.66 0.89
CA ASP A 437 -26.95 -4.95 0.73
C ASP A 437 -27.09 -6.48 0.86
N PRO A 438 -27.98 -7.02 1.70
CA PRO A 438 -28.07 -8.45 1.95
C PRO A 438 -28.67 -9.18 0.73
N PRO A 439 -28.05 -10.26 0.22
CA PRO A 439 -28.64 -11.07 -0.84
C PRO A 439 -30.00 -11.60 -0.37
N THR A 440 -31.01 -11.44 -1.22
CA THR A 440 -32.43 -11.70 -0.88
C THR A 440 -33.05 -12.59 -1.96
N ASN A 441 -33.70 -13.68 -1.55
CA ASN A 441 -34.31 -14.64 -2.47
C ASN A 441 -35.72 -14.20 -2.97
N ASP A 442 -36.30 -14.97 -3.90
CA ASP A 442 -37.65 -14.72 -4.45
C ASP A 442 -38.77 -14.75 -3.40
N GLU A 443 -38.53 -15.32 -2.21
CA GLU A 443 -39.48 -15.33 -1.08
C GLU A 443 -39.37 -14.07 -0.20
N GLY A 444 -38.38 -13.20 -0.45
CA GLY A 444 -38.10 -12.01 0.36
C GLY A 444 -37.25 -12.29 1.61
N VAL A 445 -36.61 -13.45 1.70
CA VAL A 445 -35.67 -13.80 2.78
C VAL A 445 -34.26 -13.39 2.37
N GLY A 446 -33.60 -12.59 3.21
CA GLY A 446 -32.20 -12.21 3.05
C GLY A 446 -31.50 -12.09 4.40
N ALA A 447 -30.16 -12.12 4.38
CA ALA A 447 -29.32 -12.05 5.57
C ALA A 447 -28.04 -11.25 5.28
N TYR A 448 -27.50 -10.61 6.32
CA TYR A 448 -26.17 -9.97 6.29
C TYR A 448 -25.07 -11.02 6.55
N GLY A 449 -23.82 -10.69 6.22
CA GLY A 449 -22.67 -11.58 6.41
C GLY A 449 -22.58 -12.73 5.40
N VAL A 450 -23.42 -12.74 4.35
CA VAL A 450 -23.51 -13.89 3.44
C VAL A 450 -22.36 -13.89 2.44
N GLU A 451 -21.40 -14.78 2.65
CA GLU A 451 -20.33 -15.05 1.68
C GLU A 451 -20.87 -15.54 0.33
N CYS A 452 -20.22 -15.11 -0.76
CA CYS A 452 -20.51 -15.55 -2.11
C CYS A 452 -19.96 -16.95 -2.35
N ASP A 453 -20.85 -17.90 -2.65
CA ASP A 453 -20.50 -19.28 -2.95
C ASP A 453 -20.10 -19.38 -4.43
N PRO A 454 -18.87 -19.77 -4.81
CA PRO A 454 -18.47 -19.91 -6.20
C PRO A 454 -18.83 -21.28 -6.84
N ASP A 455 -19.30 -22.28 -6.08
CA ASP A 455 -19.46 -23.65 -6.58
C ASP A 455 -20.60 -23.76 -7.63
N PRO A 456 -20.29 -24.11 -8.90
CA PRO A 456 -21.31 -24.31 -9.92
C PRO A 456 -22.35 -25.39 -9.63
N ASP A 457 -22.14 -26.30 -8.66
CA ASP A 457 -23.16 -27.28 -8.24
C ASP A 457 -24.13 -26.73 -7.17
N ALA A 458 -23.88 -25.56 -6.58
CA ALA A 458 -24.73 -25.03 -5.49
C ALA A 458 -26.09 -24.48 -5.99
N PRO A 459 -27.16 -24.55 -5.16
CA PRO A 459 -28.50 -24.10 -5.55
C PRO A 459 -28.54 -22.61 -5.89
N LEU A 460 -29.09 -22.26 -7.06
CA LEU A 460 -29.12 -20.88 -7.59
C LEU A 460 -29.98 -19.90 -6.76
N ASP A 461 -30.88 -20.44 -5.94
CA ASP A 461 -31.76 -19.75 -4.99
C ASP A 461 -31.16 -19.60 -3.58
N SER A 462 -29.98 -20.18 -3.33
CA SER A 462 -29.23 -19.99 -2.08
C SER A 462 -28.65 -18.58 -2.00
N LEU A 463 -28.61 -18.00 -0.80
CA LEU A 463 -28.17 -16.62 -0.61
C LEU A 463 -26.71 -16.37 -1.08
N GLY A 464 -25.83 -17.37 -0.92
CA GLY A 464 -24.46 -17.31 -1.43
C GLY A 464 -24.35 -17.42 -2.95
N ALA A 465 -25.26 -18.15 -3.63
CA ALA A 465 -25.33 -18.15 -5.09
C ALA A 465 -25.94 -16.85 -5.66
N LEU A 466 -26.84 -16.19 -4.91
CA LEU A 466 -27.42 -14.89 -5.27
C LEU A 466 -26.41 -13.73 -5.16
N ALA A 467 -25.28 -13.92 -4.47
CA ALA A 467 -24.17 -12.96 -4.43
C ALA A 467 -23.24 -13.03 -5.67
N ARG A 468 -23.39 -14.05 -6.53
CA ARG A 468 -22.59 -14.23 -7.75
C ARG A 468 -22.73 -13.05 -8.71
N SER A 469 -21.69 -12.83 -9.50
CA SER A 469 -21.76 -11.87 -10.60
C SER A 469 -22.63 -12.41 -11.74
N ASP A 470 -23.39 -11.52 -12.39
CA ASP A 470 -23.99 -11.84 -13.69
C ASP A 470 -22.93 -11.75 -14.81
N SER A 471 -23.27 -12.21 -16.02
CA SER A 471 -22.36 -12.18 -17.16
C SER A 471 -21.99 -10.78 -17.69
N GLY A 472 -22.68 -9.72 -17.25
CA GLY A 472 -22.31 -8.33 -17.51
C GLY A 472 -21.46 -7.67 -16.42
N LEU A 473 -21.22 -8.35 -15.28
CA LEU A 473 -20.57 -7.80 -14.09
C LEU A 473 -21.25 -6.49 -13.60
N VAL A 474 -22.59 -6.52 -13.57
CA VAL A 474 -23.48 -5.42 -13.14
C VAL A 474 -24.16 -5.67 -11.80
N SER A 475 -24.15 -6.92 -11.31
CA SER A 475 -24.65 -7.33 -9.98
C SER A 475 -23.63 -8.18 -9.21
N GLY A 476 -23.92 -8.43 -7.92
CA GLY A 476 -23.08 -9.23 -7.03
C GLY A 476 -21.64 -8.73 -6.91
N ALA A 477 -20.71 -9.67 -6.75
CA ALA A 477 -19.26 -9.48 -6.60
C ALA A 477 -18.58 -8.57 -7.66
N GLY A 478 -19.20 -8.36 -8.82
CA GLY A 478 -18.68 -7.52 -9.90
C GLY A 478 -19.01 -6.02 -9.77
N ASN A 479 -19.92 -5.63 -8.88
CA ASN A 479 -20.57 -4.30 -8.92
C ASN A 479 -20.23 -3.37 -7.75
N VAL A 480 -20.31 -3.87 -6.51
CA VAL A 480 -20.22 -3.10 -5.26
C VAL A 480 -19.41 -3.84 -4.22
N LEU A 481 -18.87 -3.13 -3.23
CA LEU A 481 -18.15 -3.75 -2.12
C LEU A 481 -19.16 -4.33 -1.09
N ARG A 482 -18.96 -5.59 -0.68
CA ARG A 482 -19.71 -6.26 0.40
C ARG A 482 -18.75 -6.81 1.46
N GLY A 483 -18.89 -6.44 2.73
CA GLY A 483 -18.00 -6.87 3.81
C GLY A 483 -17.53 -5.76 4.74
N ILE A 484 -16.53 -6.06 5.57
CA ILE A 484 -15.87 -5.16 6.51
C ILE A 484 -14.61 -4.59 5.84
N PHE A 485 -14.54 -3.26 5.77
CA PHE A 485 -13.41 -2.55 5.14
C PHE A 485 -12.89 -1.44 6.04
N ALA A 486 -11.56 -1.30 6.10
CA ALA A 486 -10.92 -0.18 6.77
C ALA A 486 -10.64 0.94 5.74
N TYR A 487 -11.09 2.14 6.07
CA TYR A 487 -10.87 3.36 5.30
C TYR A 487 -9.75 4.16 5.96
N VAL A 488 -8.69 4.43 5.20
CA VAL A 488 -7.44 5.03 5.70
C VAL A 488 -7.23 6.41 5.06
N LEU A 489 -7.33 7.46 5.87
CA LEU A 489 -7.18 8.85 5.46
C LEU A 489 -5.69 9.23 5.39
N THR A 490 -5.20 9.69 4.23
CA THR A 490 -3.80 10.09 4.03
C THR A 490 -3.65 11.60 3.77
N SER A 491 -2.47 12.13 4.12
CA SER A 491 -2.17 13.57 4.10
C SER A 491 -2.24 14.26 2.74
N ASP A 492 -2.28 13.50 1.64
CA ASP A 492 -2.43 13.99 0.27
C ASP A 492 -3.90 14.18 -0.16
N GLY A 493 -4.85 14.05 0.78
CA GLY A 493 -6.27 14.25 0.52
C GLY A 493 -6.93 13.04 -0.15
N ARG A 494 -6.53 11.83 0.26
CA ARG A 494 -7.14 10.57 -0.21
C ARG A 494 -7.70 9.77 0.96
N VAL A 495 -8.76 9.02 0.68
CA VAL A 495 -9.22 7.91 1.53
C VAL A 495 -8.94 6.62 0.77
N ASN A 496 -8.15 5.73 1.35
CA ASN A 496 -7.68 4.48 0.75
C ASN A 496 -8.43 3.30 1.37
N VAL A 497 -8.67 2.24 0.60
CA VAL A 497 -9.42 1.05 1.05
C VAL A 497 -8.47 -0.09 1.38
N VAL A 498 -8.67 -0.70 2.55
CA VAL A 498 -8.00 -1.93 2.99
C VAL A 498 -9.06 -3.02 3.19
N ASP A 499 -8.78 -4.21 2.68
CA ASP A 499 -9.61 -5.39 2.87
C ASP A 499 -9.46 -5.91 4.31
N VAL A 500 -10.56 -6.23 4.98
CA VAL A 500 -10.55 -6.88 6.30
C VAL A 500 -11.26 -8.23 6.16
N GLU A 501 -12.55 -8.17 5.83
CA GLU A 501 -13.38 -9.31 5.45
C GLU A 501 -14.20 -8.88 4.23
N ASP A 502 -14.14 -9.63 3.13
CA ASP A 502 -14.86 -9.32 1.89
C ASP A 502 -15.78 -10.51 1.58
N TYR A 503 -17.09 -10.32 1.72
CA TYR A 503 -18.06 -11.38 1.52
C TYR A 503 -18.10 -11.87 0.08
N ASP A 504 -17.57 -11.10 -0.88
CA ASP A 504 -17.50 -11.51 -2.27
C ASP A 504 -16.18 -12.24 -2.61
N ALA A 505 -15.21 -12.32 -1.68
CA ALA A 505 -13.83 -12.79 -1.93
C ALA A 505 -13.73 -14.14 -2.66
N ALA A 506 -14.51 -15.14 -2.26
CA ALA A 506 -14.50 -16.47 -2.89
C ALA A 506 -15.00 -16.45 -4.35
N CYS A 507 -15.72 -15.39 -4.75
CA CYS A 507 -16.15 -15.12 -6.13
C CYS A 507 -15.26 -14.10 -6.87
N ARG A 508 -14.40 -13.34 -6.17
CA ARG A 508 -13.45 -12.35 -6.72
C ARG A 508 -12.16 -13.00 -7.24
N ARG A 509 -12.26 -13.85 -8.26
CA ARG A 509 -11.18 -14.77 -8.66
C ARG A 509 -11.22 -15.23 -10.12
N ASN A 510 -10.13 -15.88 -10.56
CA ASN A 510 -10.08 -16.52 -11.88
C ASN A 510 -11.06 -17.69 -12.01
N ALA A 511 -11.64 -17.88 -13.20
CA ALA A 511 -12.58 -18.98 -13.46
C ALA A 511 -11.91 -20.36 -13.61
N ARG A 512 -10.59 -20.45 -13.76
CA ARG A 512 -9.87 -21.73 -13.76
C ARG A 512 -9.42 -22.10 -12.35
N ALA A 513 -9.70 -23.33 -11.94
CA ALA A 513 -9.37 -23.86 -10.62
C ALA A 513 -7.96 -24.49 -10.55
N ASN A 514 -7.35 -24.44 -9.36
CA ASN A 514 -6.17 -25.20 -8.95
C ASN A 514 -6.42 -25.92 -7.61
N THR A 515 -6.52 -27.24 -7.65
CA THR A 515 -6.80 -28.09 -6.48
C THR A 515 -5.55 -28.44 -5.67
N SER A 516 -4.38 -27.85 -5.96
CA SER A 516 -3.14 -28.04 -5.19
C SER A 516 -3.06 -27.07 -4.00
N SER A 517 -2.31 -27.44 -2.96
CA SER A 517 -1.97 -26.55 -1.84
C SER A 517 -0.95 -25.47 -2.21
N GLU A 518 -0.19 -25.67 -3.29
CA GLU A 518 0.71 -24.68 -3.87
C GLU A 518 -0.06 -23.74 -4.82
N PHE A 519 0.36 -22.48 -4.91
CA PHE A 519 -0.20 -21.54 -5.89
C PHE A 519 0.17 -21.93 -7.33
N ASP A 520 -0.78 -21.78 -8.26
CA ASP A 520 -0.46 -21.67 -9.68
C ASP A 520 0.01 -20.24 -10.03
N PHE A 521 0.40 -19.99 -11.29
CA PHE A 521 0.84 -18.65 -11.70
C PHE A 521 -0.28 -17.58 -11.67
N ARG A 522 -1.53 -17.95 -11.37
CA ARG A 522 -2.68 -17.04 -11.15
C ARG A 522 -2.96 -16.83 -9.66
N GLY A 523 -2.15 -17.38 -8.76
CA GLY A 523 -2.35 -17.27 -7.32
C GLY A 523 -3.53 -18.08 -6.78
N CYS A 524 -4.02 -19.07 -7.54
CA CYS A 524 -5.09 -19.97 -7.11
C CYS A 524 -4.48 -21.17 -6.35
N ARG A 525 -5.07 -21.59 -5.22
CA ARG A 525 -4.72 -22.80 -4.44
C ARG A 525 -5.95 -23.34 -3.69
N ASN A 526 -5.91 -24.60 -3.28
CA ASN A 526 -6.91 -25.30 -2.45
C ASN A 526 -8.33 -25.42 -3.02
N ASP A 527 -8.50 -25.42 -4.35
CA ASP A 527 -9.85 -25.48 -4.95
C ASP A 527 -10.54 -26.85 -4.85
N PRO A 528 -11.90 -26.90 -4.88
CA PRO A 528 -12.67 -28.14 -4.78
C PRO A 528 -12.30 -29.19 -5.83
N VAL A 529 -12.03 -30.41 -5.35
CA VAL A 529 -11.66 -31.56 -6.21
C VAL A 529 -12.81 -31.92 -7.16
N GLY A 530 -12.55 -31.84 -8.46
CA GLY A 530 -13.51 -32.14 -9.52
C GLY A 530 -14.03 -30.89 -10.24
N THR A 531 -13.92 -29.70 -9.64
CA THR A 531 -14.16 -28.44 -10.32
C THR A 531 -12.90 -28.03 -11.09
N ARG A 532 -12.99 -28.03 -12.43
CA ARG A 532 -11.90 -27.56 -13.31
C ARG A 532 -12.06 -26.09 -13.70
N TYR A 533 -13.31 -25.67 -13.86
CA TYR A 533 -13.70 -24.29 -14.14
C TYR A 533 -14.89 -23.94 -13.25
N PHE A 534 -14.87 -22.73 -12.69
CA PHE A 534 -15.99 -22.09 -11.99
C PHE A 534 -16.98 -21.52 -13.02
N THR A 535 -17.64 -22.45 -13.71
CA THR A 535 -18.65 -22.23 -14.75
C THR A 535 -19.76 -23.26 -14.58
N LEU A 536 -21.01 -22.90 -14.89
CA LEU A 536 -22.20 -23.73 -14.66
C LEU A 536 -22.19 -25.07 -15.44
N ASP A 537 -21.40 -25.17 -16.51
CA ASP A 537 -21.17 -26.42 -17.26
C ASP A 537 -19.78 -27.05 -17.04
N LYS A 538 -18.96 -26.42 -16.18
CA LYS A 538 -17.57 -26.79 -15.87
C LYS A 538 -16.64 -26.82 -17.11
N THR A 539 -16.96 -26.06 -18.15
CA THR A 539 -16.13 -25.85 -19.36
C THR A 539 -15.45 -24.46 -19.39
N PRO A 540 -14.46 -24.22 -20.25
CA PRO A 540 -13.79 -22.91 -20.36
C PRO A 540 -14.71 -21.79 -20.87
N ASP A 541 -15.71 -22.14 -21.69
CA ASP A 541 -16.56 -21.19 -22.44
C ASP A 541 -17.96 -21.02 -21.79
N GLY A 542 -18.19 -21.66 -20.64
CA GLY A 542 -19.47 -21.65 -19.92
C GLY A 542 -19.74 -20.34 -19.17
N VAL A 543 -20.99 -20.16 -18.73
CA VAL A 543 -21.38 -19.04 -17.86
C VAL A 543 -20.65 -19.19 -16.52
N SER A 544 -19.80 -18.21 -16.18
CA SER A 544 -18.99 -18.27 -14.95
C SER A 544 -19.79 -17.95 -13.70
N THR A 545 -19.41 -18.57 -12.59
CA THR A 545 -19.91 -18.28 -11.24
C THR A 545 -19.03 -17.28 -10.47
N VAL A 546 -17.95 -16.79 -11.09
CA VAL A 546 -16.94 -15.90 -10.49
C VAL A 546 -16.64 -14.72 -11.43
N THR A 547 -15.92 -13.70 -10.95
CA THR A 547 -15.57 -12.50 -11.74
C THR A 547 -14.59 -12.75 -12.89
N ASN A 548 -13.95 -13.93 -12.93
CA ASN A 548 -12.91 -14.32 -13.87
C ASN A 548 -11.72 -13.34 -13.94
N GLU A 549 -11.30 -12.83 -12.79
CA GLU A 549 -10.13 -11.96 -12.67
C GLU A 549 -8.83 -12.69 -13.03
N ALA A 550 -7.79 -11.95 -13.41
CA ALA A 550 -6.50 -12.51 -13.83
C ALA A 550 -5.76 -13.26 -12.70
N THR A 551 -6.19 -13.06 -11.46
CA THR A 551 -5.64 -13.67 -10.25
C THR A 551 -6.76 -14.19 -9.34
N CYS A 552 -6.47 -15.19 -8.51
CA CYS A 552 -7.31 -15.58 -7.37
C CYS A 552 -6.97 -14.81 -6.07
N ARG A 553 -5.95 -13.93 -6.09
CA ARG A 553 -5.56 -13.06 -4.97
C ARG A 553 -5.94 -11.59 -5.20
N ALA A 554 -7.08 -11.36 -5.85
CA ALA A 554 -7.60 -10.01 -6.06
C ALA A 554 -7.89 -9.34 -4.72
N VAL A 555 -8.57 -10.07 -3.83
CA VAL A 555 -8.77 -9.75 -2.41
C VAL A 555 -7.71 -10.46 -1.58
N VAL A 556 -7.14 -9.77 -0.58
CA VAL A 556 -6.29 -10.38 0.46
C VAL A 556 -6.51 -9.61 1.77
N PRO A 557 -6.97 -10.25 2.86
CA PRO A 557 -7.15 -9.60 4.16
C PRO A 557 -5.92 -8.82 4.66
N HIS A 558 -6.19 -7.70 5.32
CA HIS A 558 -5.22 -6.75 5.86
C HIS A 558 -4.23 -6.18 4.83
N ARG A 559 -4.58 -6.15 3.54
CA ARG A 559 -3.81 -5.47 2.49
C ARG A 559 -4.65 -4.38 1.82
N ALA A 560 -3.95 -3.40 1.25
CA ALA A 560 -4.61 -2.39 0.44
C ALA A 560 -5.31 -3.01 -0.78
N ARG A 561 -6.57 -2.62 -1.03
CA ARG A 561 -7.39 -3.13 -2.12
C ARG A 561 -6.89 -2.63 -3.48
N ALA A 562 -6.93 -3.48 -4.50
CA ALA A 562 -6.51 -3.14 -5.85
C ALA A 562 -7.53 -2.25 -6.58
N ARG A 563 -7.05 -1.13 -7.13
CA ARG A 563 -7.80 -0.24 -8.04
C ARG A 563 -7.85 -0.82 -9.45
N GLY A 564 -8.54 -1.96 -9.59
CA GLY A 564 -8.85 -2.54 -10.88
C GLY A 564 -9.61 -1.60 -11.83
N GLY A 565 -9.70 -1.99 -13.09
CA GLY A 565 -10.20 -1.12 -14.17
C GLY A 565 -11.64 -0.65 -13.93
N ARG A 566 -11.87 0.67 -13.96
CA ARG A 566 -13.24 1.21 -13.84
C ARG A 566 -14.09 0.84 -15.06
N ILE A 567 -15.33 0.44 -14.79
CA ILE A 567 -16.36 0.31 -15.83
C ILE A 567 -16.86 1.72 -16.19
N GLY A 568 -17.28 1.93 -17.45
CA GLY A 568 -17.60 3.25 -18.01
C GLY A 568 -18.82 3.97 -17.40
N ASP A 569 -19.49 3.32 -16.44
CA ASP A 569 -20.60 3.80 -15.62
C ASP A 569 -20.16 4.23 -14.21
N GLY A 570 -18.94 3.89 -13.78
CA GLY A 570 -18.37 4.23 -12.49
C GLY A 570 -17.98 3.06 -11.58
N ARG A 571 -18.36 1.81 -11.90
CA ARG A 571 -18.07 0.63 -11.04
C ARG A 571 -16.58 0.41 -10.80
N ARG A 572 -16.25 -0.25 -9.69
CA ARG A 572 -14.89 -0.36 -9.12
C ARG A 572 -14.22 -1.71 -9.37
N GLY A 573 -12.91 -1.67 -9.59
CA GLY A 573 -12.00 -2.55 -8.85
C GLY A 573 -11.77 -3.96 -9.38
N LEU A 574 -12.09 -4.29 -10.64
CA LEU A 574 -11.85 -5.62 -11.22
C LEU A 574 -10.45 -5.73 -11.86
N ILE A 575 -9.71 -6.78 -11.51
CA ILE A 575 -8.41 -7.14 -12.09
C ILE A 575 -8.63 -7.99 -13.36
N ILE A 576 -9.29 -7.41 -14.36
CA ILE A 576 -9.57 -8.04 -15.66
C ILE A 576 -8.87 -7.29 -16.79
N THR A 577 -8.50 -7.99 -17.86
CA THR A 577 -8.11 -7.36 -19.13
C THR A 577 -8.95 -7.97 -20.24
N ASP A 578 -9.67 -7.12 -20.99
CA ASP A 578 -10.68 -7.54 -21.95
C ASP A 578 -10.74 -6.58 -23.16
N ASP A 579 -10.59 -7.15 -24.36
CA ASP A 579 -10.74 -6.46 -25.65
C ASP A 579 -12.18 -5.96 -25.88
N SER A 580 -13.20 -6.63 -25.33
CA SER A 580 -14.63 -6.34 -25.59
C SER A 580 -15.08 -4.99 -25.01
N VAL A 581 -14.54 -4.64 -23.84
CA VAL A 581 -14.71 -3.33 -23.19
C VAL A 581 -13.51 -2.39 -23.38
N GLY A 582 -12.42 -2.87 -23.99
CA GLY A 582 -11.21 -2.10 -24.27
C GLY A 582 -10.43 -1.67 -23.02
N ARG A 583 -10.23 -2.57 -22.05
CA ARG A 583 -9.64 -2.24 -20.74
C ARG A 583 -8.48 -3.14 -20.33
N THR A 584 -7.47 -2.56 -19.70
CA THR A 584 -6.38 -3.23 -18.98
C THR A 584 -6.48 -2.94 -17.48
N GLY A 585 -7.07 -3.85 -16.72
CA GLY A 585 -7.14 -3.82 -15.25
C GLY A 585 -6.17 -4.79 -14.56
N ALA A 586 -5.59 -5.73 -15.32
CA ALA A 586 -4.47 -6.57 -14.89
C ALA A 586 -3.15 -6.10 -15.54
N PRO A 587 -1.97 -6.44 -14.97
CA PRO A 587 -0.68 -6.10 -15.55
C PRO A 587 -0.52 -6.59 -17.00
N ALA A 588 -0.14 -5.69 -17.90
CA ALA A 588 -0.04 -5.94 -19.33
C ALA A 588 1.19 -5.25 -19.95
N LEU A 589 1.77 -5.87 -20.98
CA LEU A 589 2.85 -5.27 -21.75
C LEU A 589 2.32 -4.19 -22.69
N VAL A 590 2.92 -2.99 -22.68
CA VAL A 590 2.59 -1.93 -23.66
C VAL A 590 3.02 -2.33 -25.07
N SER A 591 4.15 -3.04 -25.19
CA SER A 591 4.56 -3.73 -26.42
C SER A 591 5.53 -4.87 -26.11
N LEU A 592 5.71 -5.80 -27.07
CA LEU A 592 6.69 -6.87 -26.96
C LEU A 592 8.13 -6.32 -26.93
N PRO A 593 9.07 -6.97 -26.20
CA PRO A 593 10.42 -6.45 -26.00
C PRO A 593 11.19 -6.21 -27.30
N ARG A 594 12.16 -5.27 -27.24
CA ARG A 594 13.08 -4.98 -28.35
C ARG A 594 14.51 -5.03 -27.88
N LEU A 595 15.37 -5.72 -28.63
CA LEU A 595 16.82 -5.69 -28.45
C LEU A 595 17.41 -4.41 -29.07
N ALA A 596 18.34 -3.78 -28.36
CA ALA A 596 19.12 -2.66 -28.87
C ALA A 596 20.57 -2.68 -28.32
N LEU A 597 21.48 -2.00 -29.01
CA LEU A 597 22.83 -1.69 -28.58
C LEU A 597 23.14 -0.22 -28.91
N GLY A 598 23.64 0.55 -27.95
CA GLY A 598 23.87 2.00 -28.15
C GLY A 598 22.62 2.80 -28.54
N GLY A 599 21.42 2.31 -28.21
CA GLY A 599 20.14 2.85 -28.65
C GLY A 599 19.69 2.47 -30.07
N GLN A 600 20.52 1.76 -30.84
CA GLN A 600 20.15 1.23 -32.16
C GLN A 600 19.49 -0.15 -32.00
N GLY A 601 18.30 -0.33 -32.58
CA GLY A 601 17.57 -1.59 -32.51
C GLY A 601 18.22 -2.70 -33.34
N LEU A 602 18.38 -3.89 -32.77
CA LEU A 602 18.99 -5.05 -33.43
C LEU A 602 17.93 -6.06 -33.88
N PRO A 603 18.11 -6.75 -35.02
CA PRO A 603 17.20 -7.78 -35.48
C PRO A 603 17.28 -9.03 -34.60
N VAL A 604 16.13 -9.61 -34.25
CA VAL A 604 16.02 -10.89 -33.51
C VAL A 604 15.27 -11.99 -34.28
N SER A 605 14.69 -11.68 -35.43
CA SER A 605 13.82 -12.61 -36.16
C SER A 605 14.59 -13.79 -36.72
N ARG A 606 14.26 -15.00 -36.25
CA ARG A 606 14.94 -16.26 -36.63
C ARG A 606 14.71 -16.70 -38.08
N ARG A 607 13.84 -15.99 -38.82
CA ARG A 607 13.73 -16.08 -40.28
C ARG A 607 14.83 -15.35 -41.05
N THR A 608 15.68 -14.58 -40.36
CA THR A 608 16.74 -13.76 -40.97
C THR A 608 18.12 -14.14 -40.45
N LEU A 609 19.17 -13.99 -41.27
CA LEU A 609 20.55 -14.30 -40.90
C LEU A 609 21.01 -13.44 -39.71
N GLU A 610 20.86 -12.12 -39.82
CA GLU A 610 21.20 -11.15 -38.77
C GLU A 610 20.37 -11.37 -37.49
N GLY A 611 19.12 -11.84 -37.61
CA GLY A 611 18.29 -12.20 -36.47
C GLY A 611 18.67 -13.50 -35.77
N ARG A 612 19.54 -14.33 -36.34
CA ARG A 612 20.15 -15.51 -35.67
C ARG A 612 21.45 -15.17 -34.97
N LYS A 613 22.23 -14.20 -35.48
CA LYS A 613 23.47 -13.72 -34.83
C LYS A 613 23.22 -13.20 -33.42
N ASN A 614 22.15 -12.43 -33.24
CA ASN A 614 21.79 -11.80 -31.98
C ASN A 614 21.08 -12.76 -30.99
N PRO A 615 21.20 -12.52 -29.66
CA PRO A 615 20.39 -13.19 -28.65
C PRO A 615 18.89 -12.88 -28.84
N ILE A 616 18.03 -13.75 -28.30
CA ILE A 616 16.58 -13.50 -28.23
C ILE A 616 16.04 -13.82 -26.83
N LEU A 617 15.21 -12.94 -26.30
CA LEU A 617 14.52 -13.09 -25.03
C LEU A 617 13.08 -13.55 -25.31
N LEU A 618 12.65 -14.68 -24.76
CA LEU A 618 11.32 -15.25 -24.99
C LEU A 618 10.65 -15.66 -23.68
N GLY A 619 9.32 -15.57 -23.66
CA GLY A 619 8.49 -16.12 -22.59
C GLY A 619 8.66 -17.62 -22.48
N VAL A 620 8.40 -18.16 -21.29
CA VAL A 620 8.48 -19.61 -21.02
C VAL A 620 7.16 -20.03 -20.39
N ASP A 621 6.78 -21.29 -20.60
CA ASP A 621 5.64 -21.88 -19.92
C ASP A 621 5.77 -21.80 -18.40
N PHE A 622 4.63 -21.79 -17.73
CA PHE A 622 4.53 -21.82 -16.28
C PHE A 622 4.58 -23.27 -15.79
N LEU A 623 5.44 -23.54 -14.82
CA LEU A 623 5.36 -24.80 -14.07
C LEU A 623 4.16 -24.69 -13.13
N SER A 624 3.17 -25.55 -13.34
CA SER A 624 2.00 -25.64 -12.47
C SER A 624 2.23 -26.70 -11.38
N PRO A 625 1.62 -26.54 -10.19
CA PRO A 625 1.69 -27.52 -9.12
C PRO A 625 1.43 -28.96 -9.58
N GLY A 626 2.11 -29.91 -8.92
CA GLY A 626 2.10 -31.33 -9.32
C GLY A 626 2.89 -31.64 -10.60
N GLY A 627 3.73 -30.74 -11.11
CA GLY A 627 4.63 -30.98 -12.25
C GLY A 627 3.95 -30.93 -13.63
N SER A 628 2.72 -30.39 -13.68
CA SER A 628 2.04 -30.05 -14.92
C SER A 628 2.60 -28.73 -15.49
N VAL A 629 2.35 -28.46 -16.78
CA VAL A 629 2.90 -27.26 -17.45
C VAL A 629 1.75 -26.50 -18.10
N ASP A 630 1.62 -25.23 -17.73
CA ASP A 630 0.62 -24.32 -18.30
C ASP A 630 1.24 -23.45 -19.40
N PRO A 631 0.53 -23.25 -20.53
CA PRO A 631 1.10 -22.58 -21.68
C PRO A 631 1.44 -21.11 -21.38
N ALA A 632 2.59 -20.66 -21.89
CA ALA A 632 3.01 -19.27 -21.85
C ALA A 632 1.88 -18.34 -22.36
N GLN A 633 1.49 -17.36 -21.54
CA GLN A 633 0.46 -16.37 -21.86
C GLN A 633 0.80 -14.96 -21.36
N VAL A 634 0.40 -13.93 -22.10
CA VAL A 634 0.60 -12.51 -21.73
C VAL A 634 -0.39 -11.60 -22.44
N TYR A 635 -0.86 -10.55 -21.75
CA TYR A 635 -1.60 -9.45 -22.38
C TYR A 635 -0.64 -8.44 -23.01
N VAL A 636 -0.86 -8.08 -24.28
CA VAL A 636 -0.13 -7.01 -24.98
C VAL A 636 -1.16 -5.94 -25.38
N GLY A 637 -1.16 -4.82 -24.68
CA GLY A 637 -2.37 -3.99 -24.56
C GLY A 637 -3.52 -4.81 -23.97
N THR A 638 -4.69 -4.75 -24.60
CA THR A 638 -5.87 -5.53 -24.21
C THR A 638 -5.86 -6.97 -24.73
N THR A 639 -5.07 -7.27 -25.76
CA THR A 639 -5.11 -8.57 -26.45
C THR A 639 -4.30 -9.64 -25.73
N LEU A 640 -4.97 -10.70 -25.29
CA LEU A 640 -4.31 -11.90 -24.76
C LEU A 640 -3.59 -12.65 -25.87
N ARG A 641 -2.30 -12.94 -25.66
CA ARG A 641 -1.52 -13.89 -26.45
C ARG A 641 -1.25 -15.14 -25.63
N VAL A 642 -1.42 -16.31 -26.24
CA VAL A 642 -1.18 -17.62 -25.61
C VAL A 642 -0.44 -18.50 -26.62
N ARG A 643 0.52 -19.32 -26.16
CA ARG A 643 1.30 -20.22 -27.03
C ARG A 643 0.41 -21.06 -27.96
N ASP A 644 -0.62 -21.67 -27.37
CA ASP A 644 -1.49 -22.63 -28.07
C ASP A 644 -2.72 -21.99 -28.75
N SER A 645 -2.76 -20.64 -28.83
CA SER A 645 -3.85 -19.92 -29.49
C SER A 645 -3.65 -19.83 -31.01
N LEU A 646 -4.70 -20.16 -31.77
CA LEU A 646 -4.73 -20.05 -33.23
C LEU A 646 -5.01 -18.61 -33.73
N SER A 647 -5.63 -17.76 -32.90
CA SER A 647 -5.98 -16.38 -33.24
C SER A 647 -4.92 -15.37 -32.80
N SER A 648 -4.37 -15.56 -31.61
CA SER A 648 -3.37 -14.68 -30.97
C SER A 648 -2.19 -15.50 -30.44
N PRO A 649 -1.39 -16.15 -31.32
CA PRO A 649 -0.28 -16.97 -30.88
C PRO A 649 0.82 -16.17 -30.17
N LEU A 650 1.40 -16.79 -29.13
CA LEU A 650 2.65 -16.39 -28.51
C LEU A 650 3.75 -17.38 -28.92
N GLU A 651 4.52 -17.03 -29.94
CA GLU A 651 5.66 -17.86 -30.35
C GLU A 651 6.78 -17.79 -29.29
N ILE A 652 7.20 -18.96 -28.80
CA ILE A 652 8.27 -19.11 -27.80
C ILE A 652 9.36 -20.09 -28.23
N ASP A 653 9.24 -20.72 -29.41
CA ASP A 653 10.30 -21.56 -29.98
C ASP A 653 11.46 -20.66 -30.50
N PRO A 654 12.68 -20.76 -29.94
CA PRO A 654 13.82 -19.92 -30.30
C PRO A 654 14.42 -20.25 -31.68
N ASN A 655 13.90 -21.25 -32.39
CA ASN A 655 14.21 -21.52 -33.80
C ASN A 655 13.23 -20.82 -34.76
N ARG A 656 12.05 -20.43 -34.28
CA ARG A 656 10.92 -19.91 -35.09
C ARG A 656 10.56 -18.46 -34.80
N ALA A 657 10.80 -17.98 -33.58
CA ALA A 657 10.40 -16.65 -33.11
C ALA A 657 10.84 -15.50 -34.04
N GLU A 658 9.90 -14.61 -34.35
CA GLU A 658 10.17 -13.41 -35.16
C GLU A 658 10.36 -12.14 -34.30
N GLN A 659 9.99 -12.21 -33.02
CA GLN A 659 9.96 -11.12 -32.04
C GLN A 659 10.33 -11.69 -30.67
N ALA A 660 10.89 -10.86 -29.79
CA ALA A 660 11.08 -11.22 -28.38
C ALA A 660 9.74 -11.26 -27.63
N SER A 661 9.67 -11.96 -26.50
CA SER A 661 8.47 -12.08 -25.67
C SER A 661 8.81 -12.24 -24.18
N VAL A 662 7.87 -11.87 -23.31
CA VAL A 662 7.92 -12.05 -21.85
C VAL A 662 6.52 -12.51 -21.41
N VAL A 663 6.43 -13.33 -20.36
CA VAL A 663 5.14 -13.61 -19.70
C VAL A 663 5.12 -13.02 -18.29
N LEU A 664 3.90 -12.68 -17.83
CA LEU A 664 3.66 -11.99 -16.57
C LEU A 664 2.88 -12.95 -15.64
N PRO A 665 3.48 -13.44 -14.53
CA PRO A 665 2.75 -14.21 -13.52
C PRO A 665 1.79 -13.31 -12.72
N PHE A 666 0.58 -13.77 -12.46
CA PHE A 666 -0.45 -13.07 -11.70
C PHE A 666 -0.63 -13.66 -10.28
N VAL A 667 0.45 -14.21 -9.70
CA VAL A 667 0.46 -14.80 -8.34
C VAL A 667 0.10 -13.74 -7.30
N GLU A 668 0.78 -12.60 -7.34
CA GLU A 668 0.44 -11.42 -6.54
C GLU A 668 0.54 -10.19 -7.44
N THR A 669 -0.58 -9.48 -7.60
CA THR A 669 -0.66 -8.32 -8.50
C THR A 669 -0.11 -7.06 -7.84
N ARG A 670 -0.13 -7.01 -6.50
CA ARG A 670 0.50 -5.96 -5.68
C ARG A 670 2.02 -5.87 -5.85
N ALA A 671 2.66 -6.92 -6.36
CA ALA A 671 4.09 -6.95 -6.69
C ALA A 671 4.46 -6.18 -7.98
N TYR A 672 3.48 -5.66 -8.71
CA TYR A 672 3.67 -4.83 -9.90
C TYR A 672 3.54 -3.34 -9.55
N PRO A 673 4.58 -2.51 -9.71
CA PRO A 673 4.42 -1.06 -9.64
C PRO A 673 3.39 -0.55 -10.68
N PRO A 674 2.70 0.58 -10.46
CA PRO A 674 1.64 1.10 -11.34
C PRO A 674 2.02 1.11 -12.84
N SER A 675 3.27 1.50 -13.11
CA SER A 675 3.99 1.23 -14.34
C SER A 675 5.46 0.96 -14.02
N ASP A 676 6.11 0.13 -14.84
CA ASP A 676 7.53 -0.20 -14.71
C ASP A 676 8.16 -0.37 -16.11
N THR A 677 9.16 0.44 -16.43
CA THR A 677 9.98 0.23 -17.64
C THR A 677 11.12 -0.69 -17.27
N VAL A 678 11.14 -1.88 -17.86
CA VAL A 678 12.12 -2.93 -17.55
C VAL A 678 13.20 -2.96 -18.62
N THR A 679 14.46 -2.96 -18.17
CA THR A 679 15.62 -3.26 -19.00
C THR A 679 16.24 -4.60 -18.57
N VAL A 680 16.73 -5.34 -19.55
CA VAL A 680 17.49 -6.58 -19.37
C VAL A 680 18.79 -6.41 -20.14
N VAL A 681 19.89 -6.18 -19.44
CA VAL A 681 21.16 -5.65 -20.01
C VAL A 681 22.30 -6.65 -19.83
N TYR A 682 22.95 -7.05 -20.93
CA TYR A 682 24.12 -7.92 -20.88
C TYR A 682 25.34 -7.18 -20.33
N GLU A 683 25.94 -7.76 -19.29
CA GLU A 683 26.92 -7.11 -18.41
C GLU A 683 26.45 -5.72 -17.92
N GLY A 684 25.18 -5.67 -17.50
CA GLY A 684 24.54 -4.48 -16.96
C GLY A 684 25.17 -3.97 -15.66
N GLU A 685 24.87 -2.71 -15.35
CA GLU A 685 25.38 -1.99 -14.18
C GLU A 685 24.47 -2.21 -12.97
N LEU A 686 25.07 -2.53 -11.83
CA LEU A 686 24.35 -2.80 -10.59
C LEU A 686 23.97 -1.50 -9.88
N ASP A 687 24.93 -0.59 -9.71
CA ASP A 687 24.74 0.63 -8.89
C ASP A 687 25.09 1.95 -9.61
N GLY A 688 25.17 1.92 -10.94
CA GLY A 688 25.42 3.12 -11.73
C GLY A 688 26.88 3.58 -11.63
N LEU A 689 27.10 4.83 -11.19
CA LEU A 689 28.39 5.52 -11.27
C LEU A 689 28.85 6.03 -9.90
N HIS A 690 29.95 5.46 -9.41
CA HIS A 690 30.67 5.94 -8.22
C HIS A 690 31.81 6.88 -8.63
N SER A 691 32.33 7.65 -7.67
CA SER A 691 33.44 8.59 -7.91
C SER A 691 34.38 8.80 -6.71
N GLY A 692 34.20 8.08 -5.60
CA GLY A 692 35.07 8.15 -4.42
C GLY A 692 36.24 7.15 -4.43
N GLY A 693 36.13 6.08 -5.21
CA GLY A 693 36.98 4.88 -5.18
C GLY A 693 38.49 5.11 -5.06
N ILE A 694 39.06 4.72 -3.92
CA ILE A 694 40.50 4.77 -3.65
C ILE A 694 41.10 3.38 -3.89
N LEU A 695 41.89 3.25 -4.96
CA LEU A 695 42.59 1.99 -5.29
C LEU A 695 43.99 1.92 -4.64
N THR A 696 44.26 0.82 -3.95
CA THR A 696 45.57 0.48 -3.36
C THR A 696 46.02 -0.88 -3.90
N VAL A 697 47.17 -0.95 -4.58
CA VAL A 697 47.68 -2.19 -5.19
C VAL A 697 48.50 -3.00 -4.17
N ASP A 698 48.32 -4.32 -4.16
CA ASP A 698 49.06 -5.27 -3.32
C ASP A 698 49.28 -6.59 -4.10
N GLY A 699 50.40 -6.65 -4.84
CA GLY A 699 50.73 -7.77 -5.73
C GLY A 699 49.79 -7.91 -6.92
N ASP A 700 49.30 -9.13 -7.13
CA ASP A 700 48.34 -9.51 -8.18
C ASP A 700 46.90 -9.04 -7.91
N THR A 701 46.67 -8.38 -6.78
CA THR A 701 45.38 -7.83 -6.35
C THR A 701 45.47 -6.34 -6.02
N ALA A 702 44.32 -5.69 -5.97
CA ALA A 702 44.18 -4.34 -5.45
C ALA A 702 42.92 -4.23 -4.58
N ARG A 703 42.98 -3.37 -3.57
CA ARG A 703 41.85 -3.04 -2.70
C ARG A 703 41.27 -1.70 -3.11
N LEU A 704 39.99 -1.68 -3.49
CA LEU A 704 39.21 -0.49 -3.84
C LEU A 704 38.30 -0.15 -2.67
N VAL A 705 38.45 1.05 -2.08
CA VAL A 705 37.63 1.52 -0.95
C VAL A 705 36.76 2.70 -1.39
N ASP A 706 35.46 2.64 -1.12
CA ASP A 706 34.50 3.74 -1.32
C ASP A 706 33.38 3.64 -0.26
N PHE A 707 33.46 4.49 0.77
CA PHE A 707 32.60 4.40 1.97
C PHE A 707 31.12 4.70 1.70
N ASP A 708 30.80 5.38 0.59
CA ASP A 708 29.42 5.72 0.21
C ASP A 708 28.81 4.68 -0.76
N ALA A 709 29.56 3.64 -1.17
CA ALA A 709 29.15 2.71 -2.23
C ALA A 709 28.25 1.55 -1.78
N ASN A 710 28.18 1.24 -0.47
CA ASN A 710 27.25 0.28 0.14
C ASN A 710 27.08 -1.04 -0.67
N PHE A 711 28.20 -1.67 -1.05
CA PHE A 711 28.24 -2.70 -2.10
C PHE A 711 27.34 -3.92 -1.84
N CYS A 712 27.14 -4.30 -0.57
CA CYS A 712 26.30 -5.43 -0.23
C CYS A 712 24.81 -5.08 -0.40
N SER A 713 24.44 -3.86 -0.02
CA SER A 713 23.11 -3.31 -0.25
C SER A 713 22.79 -3.12 -1.74
N SER A 714 23.81 -2.95 -2.58
CA SER A 714 23.69 -2.75 -4.04
C SER A 714 23.74 -4.06 -4.86
N GLY A 715 23.89 -5.22 -4.19
CA GLY A 715 23.75 -6.53 -4.80
C GLY A 715 24.96 -7.08 -5.56
N VAL A 716 26.16 -6.66 -5.14
CA VAL A 716 27.44 -7.18 -5.63
C VAL A 716 27.62 -8.66 -5.27
N GLN A 717 28.21 -9.43 -6.18
CA GLN A 717 28.51 -10.86 -6.07
C GLN A 717 29.97 -11.11 -6.41
N ASP A 718 30.79 -11.35 -5.40
CA ASP A 718 32.19 -11.77 -5.58
C ASP A 718 32.30 -13.25 -6.00
N GLU A 719 33.54 -13.75 -6.15
CA GLU A 719 33.79 -15.15 -6.54
C GLU A 719 33.16 -16.16 -5.57
N GLN A 720 33.11 -15.88 -4.26
CA GLN A 720 32.58 -16.81 -3.27
C GLN A 720 31.05 -16.85 -3.29
N ILE A 721 30.39 -15.69 -3.27
CA ILE A 721 28.91 -15.59 -3.41
C ILE A 721 28.44 -16.25 -4.71
N THR A 722 29.21 -16.07 -5.79
CA THR A 722 28.92 -16.66 -7.11
C THR A 722 29.05 -18.19 -7.10
N ARG A 723 30.00 -18.77 -6.35
CA ARG A 723 30.07 -20.22 -6.12
C ARG A 723 28.88 -20.70 -5.29
N GLU A 724 28.52 -20.01 -4.21
CA GLU A 724 27.43 -20.46 -3.32
C GLU A 724 26.09 -20.54 -4.04
N LEU A 725 25.75 -19.53 -4.85
CA LEU A 725 24.61 -19.60 -5.78
C LEU A 725 24.71 -20.79 -6.75
N ALA A 726 25.90 -21.06 -7.28
CA ALA A 726 26.12 -22.17 -8.21
C ALA A 726 26.14 -23.56 -7.55
N ALA A 727 26.33 -23.65 -6.23
CA ALA A 727 26.09 -24.88 -5.48
C ALA A 727 24.58 -25.07 -5.23
N ILE A 728 23.87 -24.00 -4.85
CA ILE A 728 22.45 -24.03 -4.46
C ILE A 728 21.51 -24.18 -5.66
N ASP A 729 21.53 -23.22 -6.59
CA ASP A 729 20.60 -23.19 -7.74
C ASP A 729 20.94 -24.21 -8.82
N PHE A 730 22.20 -24.67 -8.85
CA PHE A 730 22.77 -25.38 -9.99
C PHE A 730 23.44 -26.72 -9.62
N GLY A 731 23.67 -27.02 -8.34
CA GLY A 731 24.27 -28.28 -7.90
C GLY A 731 25.72 -28.49 -8.34
N LEU A 732 26.45 -27.42 -8.69
CA LEU A 732 27.86 -27.52 -9.10
C LEU A 732 28.76 -27.82 -7.91
N SER A 733 29.81 -28.59 -8.17
CA SER A 733 30.87 -28.93 -7.21
C SER A 733 32.18 -29.20 -7.93
N GLY A 734 33.31 -29.02 -7.22
CA GLY A 734 34.66 -29.19 -7.80
C GLY A 734 34.98 -28.17 -8.90
N GLN A 735 35.81 -28.55 -9.89
CA GLN A 735 36.29 -27.60 -10.91
C GLN A 735 35.18 -26.86 -11.70
N PRO A 736 34.02 -27.46 -12.04
CA PRO A 736 32.89 -26.71 -12.61
C PRO A 736 32.40 -25.56 -11.73
N LEU A 737 32.43 -25.71 -10.40
CA LEU A 737 32.07 -24.67 -9.43
C LEU A 737 33.10 -23.54 -9.43
N ASP A 738 34.39 -23.88 -9.36
CA ASP A 738 35.50 -22.91 -9.39
C ASP A 738 35.50 -22.10 -10.70
N ALA A 739 35.30 -22.77 -11.84
CA ALA A 739 35.24 -22.13 -13.15
C ALA A 739 34.00 -21.24 -13.31
N PHE A 740 32.86 -21.63 -12.71
CA PHE A 740 31.67 -20.80 -12.70
C PHE A 740 31.89 -19.53 -11.87
N GLY A 741 32.42 -19.66 -10.64
CA GLY A 741 32.79 -18.52 -9.79
C GLY A 741 33.65 -17.50 -10.54
N LYS A 742 34.81 -17.94 -11.04
CA LYS A 742 35.79 -17.07 -11.73
C LYS A 742 35.27 -16.41 -13.00
N SER A 743 34.34 -17.05 -13.71
CA SER A 743 33.81 -16.52 -14.97
C SER A 743 32.54 -15.69 -14.81
N ARG A 744 31.83 -15.78 -13.68
CA ARG A 744 30.52 -15.13 -13.46
C ARG A 744 30.51 -14.13 -12.29
N ALA A 745 31.56 -14.06 -11.47
CA ALA A 745 31.74 -13.02 -10.45
C ALA A 745 31.70 -11.60 -11.05
N ASP A 746 31.20 -10.64 -10.30
CA ASP A 746 31.11 -9.25 -10.74
C ASP A 746 32.48 -8.62 -10.96
N TYR A 747 32.50 -7.50 -11.69
CA TYR A 747 33.71 -6.73 -11.92
C TYR A 747 33.47 -5.23 -11.86
N VAL A 748 34.51 -4.51 -11.49
CA VAL A 748 34.59 -3.06 -11.52
C VAL A 748 35.08 -2.63 -12.90
N GLN A 749 34.30 -1.81 -13.62
CA GLN A 749 34.76 -1.10 -14.81
C GLN A 749 35.26 0.29 -14.41
N ILE A 750 36.55 0.59 -14.61
CA ILE A 750 37.10 1.93 -14.39
C ILE A 750 36.69 2.84 -15.54
N VAL A 751 35.86 3.85 -15.26
CA VAL A 751 35.34 4.82 -16.24
C VAL A 751 35.99 6.20 -16.14
N SER A 752 37.04 6.30 -15.32
CA SER A 752 37.86 7.51 -15.18
C SER A 752 38.51 7.88 -16.52
N LYS A 753 38.41 9.15 -16.93
CA LYS A 753 39.24 9.68 -18.02
C LYS A 753 40.69 9.77 -17.58
N LEU A 754 41.64 9.79 -18.52
CA LEU A 754 43.02 10.14 -18.20
C LEU A 754 43.11 11.64 -17.85
N LEU A 755 44.23 12.04 -17.25
CA LEU A 755 44.59 13.45 -17.21
C LEU A 755 44.92 13.93 -18.62
N ASP A 756 44.53 15.17 -18.95
CA ASP A 756 44.83 15.83 -20.24
C ASP A 756 46.29 15.58 -20.67
N GLU A 757 46.52 15.31 -21.95
CA GLU A 757 47.84 15.09 -22.58
C GLU A 757 48.93 16.07 -22.08
N ARG A 758 48.53 17.30 -21.73
CA ARG A 758 49.40 18.42 -21.34
C ARG A 758 49.50 18.65 -19.84
N ASP A 759 48.91 17.78 -19.02
CA ASP A 759 49.00 17.88 -17.57
C ASP A 759 50.47 17.77 -17.09
N ALA A 760 50.80 18.52 -16.03
CA ALA A 760 52.13 18.52 -15.44
C ALA A 760 52.51 17.16 -14.82
N TYR A 761 51.54 16.27 -14.58
CA TYR A 761 51.74 14.89 -14.16
C TYR A 761 52.59 14.09 -15.17
N TRP A 762 52.24 14.13 -16.46
CA TRP A 762 52.93 13.38 -17.53
C TRP A 762 54.38 13.84 -17.75
N GLN A 763 54.71 15.06 -17.33
CA GLN A 763 56.06 15.63 -17.39
C GLN A 763 56.91 15.32 -16.14
N LYS A 764 56.39 14.53 -15.18
CA LYS A 764 57.04 14.21 -13.91
C LYS A 764 56.83 12.76 -13.49
N GLU A 765 55.74 12.50 -12.78
CA GLU A 765 55.43 11.23 -12.13
C GLU A 765 54.84 10.26 -13.16
N GLY A 766 53.94 10.74 -14.03
CA GLY A 766 53.36 9.96 -15.12
C GLY A 766 54.35 9.54 -16.22
N LEU A 767 55.52 10.18 -16.29
CA LEU A 767 56.59 9.78 -17.23
C LEU A 767 57.11 8.35 -16.94
N ALA A 768 56.98 7.90 -15.70
CA ALA A 768 57.44 6.60 -15.23
C ALA A 768 56.36 5.49 -15.27
N CYS A 769 55.17 5.75 -15.83
CA CYS A 769 54.12 4.72 -15.94
C CYS A 769 54.48 3.57 -16.90
N THR A 770 55.52 3.74 -17.72
CA THR A 770 56.25 2.71 -18.50
C THR A 770 57.71 3.17 -18.69
N ASP A 771 58.47 2.53 -19.58
CA ASP A 771 59.84 2.92 -19.99
C ASP A 771 59.89 4.28 -20.74
N GLY A 772 59.34 5.35 -20.15
CA GLY A 772 59.28 6.70 -20.70
C GLY A 772 58.06 6.99 -21.60
N GLY A 773 57.07 6.11 -21.66
CA GLY A 773 55.96 6.17 -22.62
C GLY A 773 54.71 6.95 -22.20
N GLY A 774 54.65 7.47 -20.95
CA GLY A 774 53.69 8.48 -20.49
C GLY A 774 52.21 8.29 -20.90
N PHE A 775 51.55 9.41 -21.24
CA PHE A 775 50.14 9.47 -21.67
C PHE A 775 49.84 8.50 -22.82
N ASP A 776 50.69 8.49 -23.87
CA ASP A 776 50.52 7.64 -25.05
C ASP A 776 50.37 6.16 -24.69
N THR A 777 51.07 5.69 -23.64
CA THR A 777 50.95 4.29 -23.21
C THR A 777 49.69 4.04 -22.38
N CYS A 778 49.24 5.02 -21.60
CA CYS A 778 47.99 4.95 -20.87
C CYS A 778 46.77 4.94 -21.82
N ASP A 779 46.76 5.75 -22.87
CA ASP A 779 45.74 5.69 -23.92
C ASP A 779 45.86 4.40 -24.75
N ALA A 780 47.08 3.98 -25.09
CA ALA A 780 47.31 2.74 -25.83
C ALA A 780 46.90 1.46 -25.07
N LEU A 781 46.85 1.49 -23.72
CA LEU A 781 46.39 0.36 -22.90
C LEU A 781 44.93 0.49 -22.45
N PHE A 782 44.50 1.64 -21.93
CA PHE A 782 43.18 1.83 -21.32
C PHE A 782 42.21 2.66 -22.16
N GLY A 783 42.72 3.56 -23.01
CA GLY A 783 41.94 4.48 -23.86
C GLY A 783 41.36 5.69 -23.12
N ASP A 784 41.36 6.87 -23.75
CA ASP A 784 40.78 8.13 -23.22
C ASP A 784 39.46 8.58 -23.89
N SER A 785 39.01 7.85 -24.92
CA SER A 785 37.77 8.10 -25.64
C SER A 785 36.51 7.99 -24.76
N ASP A 786 35.37 8.44 -25.29
CA ASP A 786 34.12 8.49 -24.53
C ASP A 786 33.63 7.11 -24.04
N LEU A 787 32.74 7.13 -23.05
CA LEU A 787 32.31 5.98 -22.22
C LEU A 787 31.81 4.73 -22.97
N GLN A 788 31.63 4.80 -24.29
CA GLN A 788 31.24 3.68 -25.15
C GLN A 788 32.44 2.87 -25.69
N ASP A 789 33.64 3.48 -25.74
CA ASP A 789 34.87 2.90 -26.32
C ASP A 789 35.89 2.45 -25.24
N LEU A 790 35.46 2.33 -23.98
CA LEU A 790 36.33 1.90 -22.87
C LEU A 790 36.82 0.46 -23.07
N ARG A 791 38.14 0.28 -23.03
CA ARG A 791 38.78 -1.02 -23.32
C ARG A 791 38.57 -2.06 -22.21
N PRO A 792 38.54 -3.38 -22.52
CA PRO A 792 38.42 -4.45 -21.52
C PRO A 792 39.50 -4.45 -20.43
N GLU A 793 40.67 -3.88 -20.73
CA GLU A 793 41.76 -3.66 -19.78
C GLU A 793 41.40 -2.70 -18.62
N ARG A 794 40.22 -2.06 -18.65
CA ARG A 794 39.66 -1.29 -17.52
C ARG A 794 38.78 -2.12 -16.58
N ASP A 795 38.60 -3.41 -16.83
CA ASP A 795 37.76 -4.31 -16.01
C ASP A 795 38.58 -5.07 -14.96
N LEU A 796 38.18 -4.97 -13.69
CA LEU A 796 38.81 -5.67 -12.55
C LEU A 796 37.78 -6.60 -11.87
N THR A 797 37.96 -7.91 -11.96
CA THR A 797 37.10 -8.93 -11.33
C THR A 797 37.16 -8.83 -9.81
N ILE A 798 36.00 -8.93 -9.14
CA ILE A 798 35.88 -8.87 -7.68
C ILE A 798 36.10 -10.27 -7.08
N LEU A 799 37.11 -10.37 -6.22
CA LEU A 799 37.51 -11.60 -5.52
C LEU A 799 36.84 -11.72 -4.16
N SER A 800 36.63 -10.61 -3.45
CA SER A 800 35.90 -10.54 -2.19
C SER A 800 35.23 -9.17 -2.00
N SER A 801 34.12 -9.13 -1.26
CA SER A 801 33.33 -7.91 -1.07
C SER A 801 32.89 -7.65 0.39
N THR A 802 33.04 -6.39 0.83
CA THR A 802 32.48 -5.82 2.06
C THR A 802 31.62 -4.60 1.71
N GLU A 803 30.93 -4.03 2.69
CA GLU A 803 30.03 -2.88 2.47
C GLU A 803 30.73 -1.66 1.83
N ASP A 804 32.00 -1.42 2.18
CA ASP A 804 32.80 -0.25 1.78
C ASP A 804 34.03 -0.59 0.92
N THR A 805 34.35 -1.87 0.74
CA THR A 805 35.63 -2.31 0.19
C THR A 805 35.51 -3.54 -0.72
N LEU A 806 36.18 -3.50 -1.86
CA LEU A 806 36.31 -4.62 -2.79
C LEU A 806 37.78 -5.04 -2.94
N THR A 807 38.06 -6.34 -2.91
CA THR A 807 39.34 -6.90 -3.38
C THR A 807 39.17 -7.28 -4.84
N VAL A 808 40.02 -6.77 -5.73
CA VAL A 808 39.89 -6.92 -7.18
C VAL A 808 41.20 -7.34 -7.86
N THR A 809 41.11 -7.97 -9.03
CA THR A 809 42.25 -8.34 -9.89
C THR A 809 41.91 -8.13 -11.38
N PRO A 810 42.85 -7.87 -12.30
CA PRO A 810 42.53 -7.60 -13.70
C PRO A 810 41.79 -8.76 -14.38
N ARG A 811 40.64 -8.46 -14.99
CA ARG A 811 39.84 -9.43 -15.75
C ARG A 811 40.51 -9.85 -17.06
N SER A 812 41.41 -9.00 -17.57
CA SER A 812 42.25 -9.24 -18.75
C SER A 812 43.64 -8.62 -18.50
N PRO A 813 44.54 -9.29 -17.75
CA PRO A 813 45.84 -8.74 -17.36
C PRO A 813 46.74 -8.49 -18.57
N TYR A 814 47.46 -7.37 -18.55
CA TYR A 814 48.32 -6.96 -19.66
C TYR A 814 49.49 -7.93 -19.83
N GLN A 815 49.65 -8.50 -21.02
CA GLN A 815 50.60 -9.59 -21.33
C GLN A 815 50.47 -10.84 -20.43
N GLY A 816 49.40 -10.97 -19.64
CA GLY A 816 49.25 -12.03 -18.63
C GLY A 816 49.87 -11.72 -17.25
N ASP A 817 50.23 -10.46 -16.99
CA ASP A 817 50.86 -9.99 -15.74
C ASP A 817 49.88 -9.08 -14.95
N PRO A 818 49.27 -9.59 -13.85
CA PRO A 818 48.34 -8.82 -13.02
C PRO A 818 49.00 -7.67 -12.26
N ASP A 819 50.14 -7.92 -11.60
CA ASP A 819 50.89 -6.96 -10.79
C ASP A 819 51.26 -5.72 -11.61
N ASN A 820 51.88 -5.94 -12.77
CA ASN A 820 52.29 -4.87 -13.67
C ASN A 820 51.06 -4.12 -14.23
N HIS A 821 49.98 -4.83 -14.58
CA HIS A 821 48.75 -4.19 -15.04
C HIS A 821 48.14 -3.28 -13.96
N LEU A 822 48.07 -3.73 -12.70
CA LEU A 822 47.53 -2.93 -11.59
C LEU A 822 48.43 -1.73 -11.27
N ALA A 823 49.76 -1.91 -11.31
CA ALA A 823 50.72 -0.81 -11.15
C ALA A 823 50.57 0.24 -12.26
N MET A 824 50.45 -0.21 -13.53
CA MET A 824 50.16 0.68 -14.67
C MET A 824 48.83 1.41 -14.50
N LEU A 825 47.76 0.71 -14.09
CA LEU A 825 46.44 1.32 -13.89
C LEU A 825 46.51 2.40 -12.80
N ARG A 826 47.15 2.11 -11.66
CA ARG A 826 47.29 3.09 -10.57
C ARG A 826 48.15 4.30 -10.95
N CYS A 827 49.08 4.14 -11.90
CA CYS A 827 49.88 5.23 -12.45
C CYS A 827 49.10 6.06 -13.49
N CYS A 828 48.37 5.41 -14.40
CA CYS A 828 47.54 6.10 -15.39
C CYS A 828 46.35 6.86 -14.76
N PHE A 829 45.87 6.42 -13.59
CA PHE A 829 44.82 7.09 -12.82
C PHE A 829 45.32 7.46 -11.40
N PRO A 830 46.03 8.60 -11.24
CA PRO A 830 46.64 8.97 -9.97
C PRO A 830 45.64 9.50 -8.92
N GLY A 831 44.48 10.02 -9.33
CA GLY A 831 43.40 10.48 -8.44
C GLY A 831 42.48 9.37 -7.93
N PRO A 832 41.39 9.72 -7.22
CA PRO A 832 40.25 8.82 -6.97
C PRO A 832 39.62 8.36 -8.30
N LEU A 833 39.06 7.16 -8.30
CA LEU A 833 38.51 6.52 -9.49
C LEU A 833 37.01 6.75 -9.59
N ALA A 834 36.58 7.27 -10.74
CA ALA A 834 35.22 7.04 -11.23
C ALA A 834 35.13 5.61 -11.81
N TYR A 835 34.16 4.84 -11.33
CA TYR A 835 33.96 3.43 -11.70
C TYR A 835 32.48 3.03 -11.68
N ARG A 836 32.18 1.85 -12.24
CA ARG A 836 30.86 1.19 -12.19
C ARG A 836 31.02 -0.28 -11.86
N VAL A 837 30.13 -0.86 -11.04
CA VAL A 837 30.10 -2.32 -10.83
C VAL A 837 29.13 -2.98 -11.81
N ARG A 838 29.57 -4.07 -12.44
CA ARG A 838 28.85 -4.81 -13.49
C ARG A 838 28.85 -6.33 -13.25
N ALA A 839 27.81 -6.99 -13.75
CA ALA A 839 27.75 -8.45 -13.77
C ALA A 839 28.62 -9.07 -14.88
N SER A 840 29.39 -10.13 -14.58
CA SER A 840 30.16 -10.86 -15.60
C SER A 840 29.32 -11.89 -16.34
N ARG A 841 29.22 -11.76 -17.67
CA ARG A 841 28.57 -12.73 -18.57
C ARG A 841 27.14 -13.14 -18.12
N GLN A 842 26.40 -12.17 -17.60
CA GLN A 842 25.02 -12.29 -17.14
C GLN A 842 24.19 -11.15 -17.72
N TRP A 843 22.87 -11.35 -17.83
CA TRP A 843 21.93 -10.28 -18.11
C TRP A 843 21.35 -9.73 -16.79
N VAL A 844 21.46 -8.42 -16.56
CA VAL A 844 20.93 -7.74 -15.37
C VAL A 844 19.52 -7.23 -15.67
N VAL A 845 18.55 -7.62 -14.86
CA VAL A 845 17.14 -7.23 -14.94
C VAL A 845 16.88 -6.09 -13.97
N ARG A 846 16.48 -4.92 -14.48
CA ARG A 846 16.18 -3.73 -13.68
C ARG A 846 14.89 -3.08 -14.15
N GLY A 847 14.02 -2.72 -13.20
CA GLY A 847 12.88 -1.83 -13.45
C GLY A 847 13.19 -0.40 -13.05
N THR A 848 12.59 0.59 -13.72
CA THR A 848 12.59 1.99 -13.27
C THR A 848 11.91 2.17 -11.92
N SER A 849 10.90 1.35 -11.65
CA SER A 849 10.07 1.38 -10.45
C SER A 849 10.38 0.16 -9.56
N SER A 850 10.68 -1.01 -10.15
CA SER A 850 11.02 -2.21 -9.37
C SER A 850 12.48 -2.27 -8.90
N GLY A 851 13.33 -1.35 -9.33
CA GLY A 851 14.77 -1.38 -9.05
C GLY A 851 15.49 -2.61 -9.63
N PHE A 852 16.70 -2.86 -9.11
CA PHE A 852 17.41 -4.14 -9.27
C PHE A 852 17.10 -5.01 -8.04
N GLN A 853 16.76 -6.28 -8.26
CA GLN A 853 16.37 -7.20 -7.18
C GLN A 853 17.47 -8.23 -6.96
N HIS A 854 17.94 -8.39 -5.73
CA HIS A 854 19.03 -9.31 -5.38
C HIS A 854 18.82 -9.91 -3.97
N PRO A 855 19.37 -11.11 -3.71
CA PRO A 855 19.30 -11.76 -2.41
C PRO A 855 20.59 -11.52 -1.60
N ILE A 856 21.23 -10.35 -1.75
CA ILE A 856 22.48 -10.02 -1.03
C ILE A 856 22.15 -9.19 0.20
N THR A 857 22.95 -9.36 1.25
CA THR A 857 22.85 -8.59 2.49
C THR A 857 24.23 -8.37 3.13
N SER A 858 24.26 -7.51 4.14
CA SER A 858 25.43 -7.18 4.95
C SER A 858 25.45 -8.06 6.19
N VAL A 859 26.58 -8.73 6.48
CA VAL A 859 26.72 -9.60 7.66
C VAL A 859 28.02 -9.25 8.41
N GLU A 860 27.94 -9.20 9.74
CA GLU A 860 29.11 -8.94 10.59
C GLU A 860 29.97 -10.21 10.71
N SER A 861 31.25 -10.08 10.35
CA SER A 861 32.29 -11.11 10.38
C SER A 861 32.94 -11.22 11.77
N GLU A 862 33.69 -12.31 12.04
CA GLU A 862 34.42 -12.53 13.30
C GLU A 862 35.43 -11.41 13.65
N ASP A 863 35.86 -10.64 12.65
CA ASP A 863 36.76 -9.49 12.79
C ASP A 863 36.04 -8.13 12.92
N GLY A 864 34.70 -8.13 12.95
CA GLY A 864 33.86 -6.92 13.01
C GLY A 864 33.73 -6.19 11.67
N SER A 865 34.26 -6.73 10.57
CA SER A 865 34.00 -6.22 9.22
C SER A 865 32.59 -6.60 8.75
N ARG A 866 32.00 -5.84 7.83
CA ARG A 866 30.70 -6.15 7.21
C ARG A 866 30.90 -6.75 5.83
N VAL A 867 30.89 -8.07 5.76
CA VAL A 867 31.04 -8.84 4.51
C VAL A 867 29.71 -8.94 3.78
N CYS A 868 29.75 -9.03 2.46
CA CYS A 868 28.57 -9.32 1.66
C CYS A 868 28.27 -10.82 1.71
N ALA A 869 27.00 -11.20 1.86
CA ALA A 869 26.59 -12.60 1.91
C ALA A 869 25.21 -12.81 1.25
N LEU A 870 24.87 -14.07 0.97
CA LEU A 870 23.52 -14.46 0.61
C LEU A 870 22.58 -14.30 1.81
N ASP A 871 21.46 -13.64 1.58
CA ASP A 871 20.45 -13.38 2.59
C ASP A 871 19.59 -14.63 2.84
N CYS A 872 19.66 -15.12 4.07
CA CYS A 872 18.92 -16.27 4.59
C CYS A 872 17.45 -15.96 4.93
N HIS A 873 16.98 -14.72 4.76
CA HIS A 873 15.62 -14.30 5.08
C HIS A 873 14.64 -14.64 3.93
N PRO A 874 13.51 -15.34 4.19
CA PRO A 874 12.58 -15.77 3.13
C PRO A 874 12.04 -14.64 2.23
N LEU A 875 11.95 -13.41 2.72
CA LEU A 875 11.51 -12.23 1.96
C LEU A 875 12.49 -11.79 0.85
N LYS A 876 13.71 -12.35 0.81
CA LYS A 876 14.67 -12.13 -0.29
C LYS A 876 14.82 -13.34 -1.24
N ALA A 877 14.26 -14.51 -0.93
CA ALA A 877 14.44 -15.73 -1.74
C ALA A 877 14.05 -15.58 -3.22
N SER A 878 12.97 -14.83 -3.48
CA SER A 878 12.46 -14.53 -4.84
C SER A 878 13.00 -13.22 -5.43
N ARG A 879 13.88 -12.49 -4.73
CA ARG A 879 14.50 -11.25 -5.21
C ARG A 879 15.70 -11.56 -6.10
N ARG A 880 15.43 -12.03 -7.31
CA ARG A 880 16.44 -12.37 -8.33
C ARG A 880 16.41 -11.33 -9.45
N GLY A 881 17.58 -10.94 -9.95
CA GLY A 881 17.75 -9.87 -10.95
C GLY A 881 18.79 -10.19 -12.01
N ARG A 882 19.23 -11.45 -12.11
CA ARG A 882 20.31 -11.91 -12.99
C ARG A 882 19.79 -13.08 -13.84
N VAL A 883 20.19 -13.15 -15.11
CA VAL A 883 19.82 -14.22 -16.05
C VAL A 883 21.06 -14.77 -16.76
N PHE A 884 21.07 -16.08 -16.97
CA PHE A 884 22.08 -16.78 -17.76
C PHE A 884 21.53 -17.13 -19.14
N GLU A 885 22.41 -17.23 -20.13
CA GLU A 885 22.01 -17.57 -21.50
C GLU A 885 21.81 -19.07 -21.68
N LEU A 886 20.69 -19.46 -22.27
CA LEU A 886 20.49 -20.81 -22.80
C LEU A 886 21.26 -20.96 -24.12
N SER A 887 22.13 -21.96 -24.14
CA SER A 887 22.89 -22.42 -25.31
C SER A 887 22.38 -23.78 -25.80
N ASN A 888 22.79 -24.18 -27.01
CA ASN A 888 22.37 -25.42 -27.65
C ASN A 888 23.43 -26.53 -27.52
N THR A 889 23.03 -27.71 -27.03
CA THR A 889 23.86 -28.92 -27.00
C THR A 889 23.89 -29.67 -28.33
N ALA A 890 22.89 -29.46 -29.18
CA ALA A 890 22.71 -30.11 -30.48
C ALA A 890 22.77 -29.07 -31.61
N CYS A 891 23.95 -28.48 -31.82
CA CYS A 891 24.19 -27.50 -32.88
C CYS A 891 25.27 -27.96 -33.86
N ASP A 892 24.85 -28.57 -34.96
CA ASP A 892 25.76 -29.09 -35.99
C ASP A 892 26.43 -27.96 -36.81
N ASN A 893 25.73 -26.84 -37.00
CA ASN A 893 26.17 -25.69 -37.81
C ASN A 893 26.18 -24.39 -36.98
N PRO A 894 27.24 -24.11 -36.19
CA PRO A 894 27.34 -22.90 -35.37
C PRO A 894 27.73 -21.64 -36.16
N ASP A 895 28.24 -21.76 -37.39
CA ASP A 895 28.55 -20.61 -38.25
C ASP A 895 27.25 -19.88 -38.66
N PRO A 896 27.06 -18.59 -38.34
CA PRO A 896 25.90 -17.82 -38.77
C PRO A 896 25.69 -17.74 -40.28
N ASN A 897 26.73 -18.04 -41.08
CA ASN A 897 26.70 -17.99 -42.54
C ASN A 897 26.46 -19.36 -43.20
N ALA A 898 26.25 -20.42 -42.42
CA ALA A 898 25.93 -21.74 -42.95
C ALA A 898 24.59 -21.76 -43.71
N ALA A 899 24.36 -22.78 -44.54
CA ALA A 899 23.10 -22.94 -45.28
C ALA A 899 21.90 -23.25 -44.36
N GLU A 900 22.13 -24.04 -43.31
CA GLU A 900 21.15 -24.38 -42.27
C GLU A 900 21.78 -24.16 -40.88
N PRO A 901 21.93 -22.90 -40.44
CA PRO A 901 22.57 -22.56 -39.16
C PRO A 901 21.57 -22.70 -37.99
N CYS A 902 22.07 -23.01 -36.79
CA CYS A 902 21.23 -23.26 -35.61
C CYS A 902 20.33 -22.07 -35.23
N GLY A 903 19.19 -22.32 -34.56
CA GLY A 903 18.34 -21.26 -34.00
C GLY A 903 18.87 -20.66 -32.70
N VAL A 904 19.77 -21.37 -32.01
CA VAL A 904 20.41 -20.99 -30.75
C VAL A 904 21.90 -21.32 -30.84
N GLY A 905 22.75 -20.44 -30.32
CA GLY A 905 24.21 -20.59 -30.30
C GLY A 905 24.68 -21.86 -29.60
N ALA A 906 25.76 -22.46 -30.11
CA ALA A 906 26.34 -23.65 -29.53
C ALA A 906 26.84 -23.41 -28.09
N ARG A 907 26.79 -24.47 -27.28
CA ARG A 907 27.33 -24.54 -25.93
C ARG A 907 28.83 -24.20 -25.89
N GLY A 908 29.23 -23.24 -25.07
CA GLY A 908 30.63 -22.95 -24.77
C GLY A 908 31.21 -23.85 -23.67
N GLN A 909 32.53 -23.82 -23.50
CA GLN A 909 33.19 -24.53 -22.38
C GLN A 909 32.74 -23.98 -21.01
N ASP A 910 32.45 -22.68 -20.95
CA ASP A 910 32.04 -21.96 -19.73
C ASP A 910 30.54 -22.04 -19.43
N ASP A 911 29.79 -22.88 -20.17
CA ASP A 911 28.35 -23.11 -19.98
C ASP A 911 28.10 -24.55 -19.48
N PRO A 912 28.25 -24.84 -18.17
CA PRO A 912 28.11 -26.19 -17.64
C PRO A 912 26.66 -26.69 -17.60
N ILE A 913 25.67 -25.81 -17.42
CA ILE A 913 24.26 -26.17 -17.13
C ILE A 913 23.24 -25.48 -18.05
N CYS A 914 23.44 -24.21 -18.41
CA CYS A 914 22.52 -23.45 -19.27
C CYS A 914 22.69 -23.86 -20.75
N ALA A 915 22.50 -25.15 -21.02
CA ALA A 915 22.65 -25.78 -22.33
C ALA A 915 21.63 -26.90 -22.48
N TYR A 916 20.79 -26.84 -23.50
CA TYR A 916 19.73 -27.83 -23.76
C TYR A 916 19.64 -28.18 -25.24
N ASP A 917 18.84 -29.20 -25.56
CA ASP A 917 18.62 -29.68 -26.93
C ASP A 917 17.59 -28.80 -27.64
N ALA A 918 18.05 -27.71 -28.25
CA ALA A 918 17.18 -26.71 -28.87
C ALA A 918 16.42 -27.24 -30.10
N SER A 919 16.72 -28.46 -30.60
CA SER A 919 15.93 -29.11 -31.65
C SER A 919 14.49 -29.45 -31.20
N ARG A 920 14.24 -29.46 -29.88
CA ARG A 920 12.94 -29.69 -29.26
C ARG A 920 12.04 -28.44 -29.20
N GLY A 921 12.57 -27.28 -29.58
CA GLY A 921 11.87 -26.00 -29.52
C GLY A 921 12.21 -25.22 -28.25
N ALA A 922 11.21 -24.70 -27.55
CA ALA A 922 11.39 -23.96 -26.29
C ALA A 922 11.91 -24.84 -25.14
N ILE A 923 12.47 -24.22 -24.10
CA ILE A 923 12.86 -24.92 -22.87
C ILE A 923 11.63 -25.43 -22.11
N ASP A 924 11.65 -26.70 -21.69
CA ASP A 924 10.68 -27.23 -20.72
C ASP A 924 11.12 -26.75 -19.31
N PRO A 925 10.24 -26.12 -18.50
CA PRO A 925 10.61 -25.65 -17.17
C PRO A 925 11.00 -26.77 -16.17
N ARG A 926 10.92 -28.03 -16.57
CA ARG A 926 11.32 -29.22 -15.79
C ARG A 926 12.65 -29.84 -16.24
N ASP A 927 13.23 -29.37 -17.36
CA ASP A 927 14.59 -29.76 -17.76
C ASP A 927 15.64 -29.14 -16.82
N GLN A 928 16.83 -29.73 -16.70
CA GLN A 928 17.91 -29.21 -15.85
C GLN A 928 18.34 -27.76 -16.20
N ALA A 929 18.24 -27.38 -17.48
CA ALA A 929 18.50 -26.02 -17.93
C ALA A 929 17.36 -25.03 -17.60
N GLY A 930 16.22 -25.53 -17.10
CA GLY A 930 15.12 -24.72 -16.57
C GLY A 930 15.53 -23.83 -15.40
N ASN A 931 16.57 -24.21 -14.64
CA ASN A 931 17.13 -23.38 -13.56
C ASN A 931 17.80 -22.09 -14.10
N CYS A 932 18.00 -21.97 -15.42
CA CYS A 932 18.49 -20.76 -16.09
C CYS A 932 17.35 -19.87 -16.66
N ILE A 933 16.08 -20.25 -16.47
CA ILE A 933 14.93 -19.39 -16.71
C ILE A 933 14.97 -18.26 -15.67
N TYR A 934 14.76 -17.02 -16.09
CA TYR A 934 14.46 -15.96 -15.14
C TYR A 934 13.03 -16.13 -14.65
N ASP A 935 12.89 -16.41 -13.35
CA ASP A 935 11.60 -16.58 -12.68
C ASP A 935 11.51 -15.57 -11.53
N GLY A 936 10.95 -14.39 -11.82
CA GLY A 936 10.76 -13.32 -10.86
C GLY A 936 9.28 -13.02 -10.62
N ILE A 937 8.97 -12.53 -9.42
CA ILE A 937 7.60 -12.28 -8.91
C ILE A 937 6.69 -11.55 -9.93
N SER A 938 7.25 -10.67 -10.77
CA SER A 938 6.51 -9.85 -11.74
C SER A 938 6.85 -10.12 -13.22
N ARG A 939 7.67 -11.12 -13.57
CA ARG A 939 8.06 -11.43 -14.97
C ARG A 939 8.81 -12.76 -15.08
N ARG A 940 8.48 -13.58 -16.10
CA ARG A 940 9.15 -14.86 -16.40
C ARG A 940 9.57 -14.94 -17.87
N PHE A 941 10.81 -15.32 -18.14
CA PHE A 941 11.38 -15.46 -19.49
C PHE A 941 12.72 -16.21 -19.48
N ALA A 942 13.21 -16.61 -20.65
CA ALA A 942 14.60 -17.07 -20.85
C ALA A 942 15.29 -16.27 -21.96
N VAL A 943 16.62 -16.13 -21.87
CA VAL A 943 17.44 -15.53 -22.94
C VAL A 943 18.20 -16.64 -23.66
N TYR A 944 17.97 -16.79 -24.95
CA TYR A 944 18.63 -17.77 -25.80
C TYR A 944 19.78 -17.10 -26.56
N ARG A 945 20.97 -17.68 -26.50
CA ARG A 945 22.17 -17.14 -27.15
C ARG A 945 21.99 -17.09 -28.67
N GLY A 946 22.48 -16.02 -29.28
CA GLY A 946 22.64 -15.93 -30.73
C GLY A 946 23.78 -16.81 -31.26
N LEU A 947 24.02 -16.76 -32.57
CA LEU A 947 25.17 -17.43 -33.19
C LEU A 947 26.47 -16.62 -33.04
N GLU A 948 26.38 -15.34 -32.68
CA GLU A 948 27.51 -14.51 -32.26
C GLU A 948 27.40 -14.23 -30.73
N PRO A 949 28.51 -14.04 -30.00
CA PRO A 949 28.47 -13.76 -28.57
C PRO A 949 27.78 -12.43 -28.26
N SER A 950 26.96 -12.40 -27.20
CA SER A 950 26.38 -11.17 -26.68
C SER A 950 27.47 -10.19 -26.21
N VAL A 951 27.27 -8.90 -26.47
CA VAL A 951 28.23 -7.83 -26.13
C VAL A 951 27.68 -6.87 -25.09
N ARG A 952 28.56 -6.29 -24.27
CA ARG A 952 28.22 -5.39 -23.16
C ARG A 952 27.28 -4.28 -23.59
N GLY A 953 26.21 -4.06 -22.81
CA GLY A 953 25.22 -3.03 -23.10
C GLY A 953 24.17 -3.41 -24.15
N MET A 954 24.22 -4.61 -24.74
CA MET A 954 23.04 -5.19 -25.40
C MET A 954 21.89 -5.20 -24.39
N THR A 955 20.76 -4.61 -24.77
CA THR A 955 19.64 -4.33 -23.89
C THR A 955 18.34 -4.77 -24.54
N PHE A 956 17.58 -5.65 -23.89
CA PHE A 956 16.15 -5.77 -24.15
C PHE A 956 15.40 -4.73 -23.30
N SER A 957 14.44 -4.02 -23.88
CA SER A 957 13.54 -3.13 -23.14
C SER A 957 12.07 -3.42 -23.43
N PHE A 958 11.24 -3.30 -22.39
CA PHE A 958 9.78 -3.38 -22.44
C PHE A 958 9.15 -2.58 -21.30
N GLU A 959 7.87 -2.25 -21.42
CA GLU A 959 7.10 -1.49 -20.42
C GLU A 959 5.92 -2.34 -19.95
N VAL A 960 5.77 -2.46 -18.62
CA VAL A 960 4.59 -3.04 -17.98
C VAL A 960 3.68 -1.91 -17.51
N SER A 961 2.42 -1.98 -17.87
CA SER A 961 1.34 -1.04 -17.52
C SER A 961 0.21 -1.76 -16.78
N SER A 962 -0.69 -0.99 -16.14
CA SER A 962 -1.79 -1.52 -15.33
C SER A 962 -1.31 -2.43 -14.19
N GLY A 963 -0.19 -2.06 -13.57
CA GLY A 963 0.21 -2.62 -12.28
C GLY A 963 -0.64 -2.12 -11.12
N PHE A 964 -0.28 -2.52 -9.91
CA PHE A 964 -1.08 -2.22 -8.72
C PHE A 964 -1.12 -0.72 -8.39
N VAL A 965 -2.33 -0.25 -8.11
CA VAL A 965 -2.64 1.07 -7.57
C VAL A 965 -3.65 0.84 -6.45
N ILE A 966 -3.51 1.52 -5.31
CA ILE A 966 -4.44 1.39 -4.19
C ILE A 966 -5.80 2.01 -4.54
N ASP A 967 -6.88 1.27 -4.30
CA ASP A 967 -8.24 1.78 -4.51
C ASP A 967 -8.55 2.87 -3.50
N SER A 968 -8.95 4.03 -4.01
CA SER A 968 -8.91 5.27 -3.25
C SER A 968 -9.83 6.36 -3.80
N VAL A 969 -10.36 7.17 -2.90
CA VAL A 969 -11.19 8.35 -3.18
C VAL A 969 -10.32 9.59 -3.04
N GLN A 970 -10.08 10.29 -4.15
CA GLN A 970 -9.42 11.60 -4.13
C GLN A 970 -10.46 12.66 -3.70
N LEU A 971 -10.19 13.39 -2.63
CA LEU A 971 -11.08 14.42 -2.09
C LEU A 971 -11.00 15.73 -2.92
N SER A 972 -9.88 15.94 -3.61
CA SER A 972 -9.60 17.10 -4.47
C SER A 972 -9.87 16.84 -5.95
N THR A 973 -10.79 17.60 -6.54
CA THR A 973 -11.08 17.63 -8.00
C THR A 973 -10.47 18.83 -8.73
N ASN A 974 -9.88 19.78 -8.01
CA ASN A 974 -9.30 21.04 -8.51
C ASN A 974 -8.12 21.49 -7.63
N GLN A 975 -7.36 22.50 -8.07
CA GLN A 975 -6.09 22.96 -7.47
C GLN A 975 -6.12 23.47 -6.01
N ASN A 976 -7.26 23.44 -5.32
CA ASN A 976 -7.33 23.81 -3.91
C ASN A 976 -6.79 22.68 -3.04
N ALA A 977 -5.79 22.97 -2.21
CA ALA A 977 -5.25 22.03 -1.23
C ALA A 977 -6.33 21.60 -0.23
N VAL A 978 -6.33 20.31 0.12
CA VAL A 978 -7.12 19.73 1.20
C VAL A 978 -6.15 19.40 2.32
N LEU A 979 -6.50 19.73 3.56
CA LEU A 979 -5.73 19.42 4.76
C LEU A 979 -6.59 18.51 5.65
N PRO A 980 -6.63 17.20 5.32
CA PRO A 980 -7.49 16.24 6.02
C PRO A 980 -7.00 16.02 7.46
N VAL A 981 -7.93 16.05 8.42
CA VAL A 981 -7.60 15.97 9.86
C VAL A 981 -8.29 14.85 10.63
N SER A 982 -9.46 14.39 10.19
CA SER A 982 -10.11 13.22 10.81
C SER A 982 -11.06 12.47 9.87
N LEU A 983 -11.30 11.21 10.22
CA LEU A 983 -12.26 10.32 9.59
C LEU A 983 -13.25 9.80 10.62
N ALA A 984 -14.54 9.68 10.27
CA ALA A 984 -15.57 9.10 11.12
C ALA A 984 -16.50 8.20 10.31
N SER A 985 -16.93 7.08 10.90
CA SER A 985 -17.85 6.13 10.27
C SER A 985 -19.30 6.58 10.46
N ALA A 986 -20.11 6.49 9.40
CA ALA A 986 -21.57 6.53 9.45
C ALA A 986 -22.08 5.20 8.89
N PRO A 987 -21.93 4.08 9.64
CA PRO A 987 -21.99 2.73 9.07
C PRO A 987 -23.36 2.42 8.48
N TRP A 988 -24.44 2.79 9.17
CA TRP A 988 -25.82 2.60 8.71
C TRP A 988 -26.18 3.43 7.46
N LEU A 989 -25.44 4.51 7.16
CA LEU A 989 -25.53 5.23 5.89
C LEU A 989 -24.59 4.67 4.80
N ASN A 990 -23.91 3.54 5.04
CA ASN A 990 -22.85 3.00 4.17
C ASN A 990 -21.90 4.11 3.68
N SER A 991 -21.42 4.95 4.60
CA SER A 991 -20.65 6.17 4.29
C SER A 991 -19.60 6.51 5.36
N VAL A 992 -18.59 7.29 5.01
CA VAL A 992 -17.66 7.94 5.95
C VAL A 992 -17.70 9.47 5.82
N GLY A 993 -17.59 10.15 6.95
CA GLY A 993 -17.37 11.59 7.02
C GLY A 993 -15.88 11.91 7.11
N VAL A 994 -15.39 12.75 6.21
CA VAL A 994 -14.00 13.22 6.16
C VAL A 994 -13.94 14.70 6.49
N VAL A 995 -13.11 15.09 7.45
CA VAL A 995 -12.95 16.51 7.82
C VAL A 995 -11.75 17.14 7.12
N ASP A 996 -11.98 18.26 6.44
CA ASP A 996 -10.96 19.15 5.88
C ASP A 996 -10.81 20.42 6.75
N SER A 997 -9.62 20.63 7.28
CA SER A 997 -9.31 21.84 8.06
C SER A 997 -9.08 23.08 7.20
N ALA A 998 -8.84 22.94 5.88
CA ALA A 998 -8.49 24.06 5.01
C ALA A 998 -9.70 24.90 4.57
N THR A 999 -10.64 24.31 3.83
CA THR A 999 -11.72 25.05 3.13
C THR A 999 -13.05 24.34 3.01
N ARG A 1000 -13.11 23.01 3.18
CA ARG A 1000 -14.26 22.18 2.83
C ARG A 1000 -14.98 21.49 4.00
N GLY A 1001 -14.70 21.90 5.23
CA GLY A 1001 -15.42 21.46 6.43
C GLY A 1001 -15.56 19.94 6.53
N LEU A 1002 -16.73 19.43 6.11
CA LEU A 1002 -17.04 18.01 6.01
C LEU A 1002 -17.27 17.59 4.54
N LEU A 1003 -16.73 16.44 4.16
CA LEU A 1003 -17.06 15.72 2.92
C LEU A 1003 -17.67 14.36 3.30
N MET A 1004 -18.77 13.96 2.66
CA MET A 1004 -19.33 12.62 2.81
C MET A 1004 -18.91 11.75 1.63
N VAL A 1005 -18.38 10.56 1.93
CA VAL A 1005 -17.99 9.56 0.95
C VAL A 1005 -18.90 8.34 1.10
N ASP A 1006 -19.69 8.05 0.06
CA ASP A 1006 -20.38 6.77 -0.06
C ASP A 1006 -19.33 5.69 -0.25
N VAL A 1007 -19.24 4.70 0.64
CA VAL A 1007 -18.19 3.67 0.57
C VAL A 1007 -18.44 2.60 -0.49
N ARG A 1008 -19.69 2.36 -0.90
CA ARG A 1008 -20.04 1.28 -1.84
C ARG A 1008 -19.73 1.66 -3.28
N ALA A 1009 -20.06 2.90 -3.67
CA ALA A 1009 -19.59 3.50 -4.92
C ALA A 1009 -18.17 4.09 -4.80
N GLY A 1010 -17.75 4.44 -3.57
CA GLY A 1010 -16.50 5.13 -3.29
C GLY A 1010 -16.38 6.45 -4.08
N ILE A 1011 -17.34 7.33 -3.85
CA ILE A 1011 -17.39 8.68 -4.44
C ILE A 1011 -17.74 9.69 -3.33
N VAL A 1012 -17.25 10.91 -3.47
CA VAL A 1012 -17.74 12.02 -2.64
C VAL A 1012 -19.15 12.36 -3.12
N VAL A 1013 -20.14 12.19 -2.25
CA VAL A 1013 -21.56 12.45 -2.55
C VAL A 1013 -21.97 13.87 -2.16
N ASP A 1014 -21.53 14.34 -0.99
CA ASP A 1014 -21.84 15.67 -0.46
C ASP A 1014 -20.57 16.38 0.07
N GLN A 1015 -20.56 17.72 0.04
CA GLN A 1015 -19.46 18.56 0.55
C GLN A 1015 -20.04 19.83 1.21
N PHE A 1016 -19.54 20.21 2.39
CA PHE A 1016 -20.11 21.27 3.22
C PHE A 1016 -19.09 22.37 3.52
N PHE A 1017 -19.44 23.62 3.22
CA PHE A 1017 -18.64 24.84 3.50
C PHE A 1017 -19.51 25.96 4.10
#